data_AF-A0A397XRG9-F1
#
_entry.id   AF-A0A397XRG9-F1
#
_cell.length_a   1.000
_cell.length_b   1.000
_cell.length_c   1.000
_cell.angle_alpha   90.00
_cell.angle_beta   90.00
_cell.angle_gamma   90.00
#
_symmetry.space_group_name_H-M   'P 1'
#
loop_
_entity.id
_entity.type
_entity.pdbx_description
1 polymer ?
#
loop_
_entity_poly.entity_id
_entity_poly.type
_entity_poly.pdbx_seq_one_letter_code
_entity_poly.pdbx_strand_id
1 'polypeptide(L)'
;MGRPKGDAARSKARPSSSSLAASLLPSGSAAAGLGFGGYVGSSRFESSISNEDSAPLLDLDSEMAQHLQRLSRKDPTTKIKALTSLSELVKQKKGKELLPLIPQWTFEYKKLILDYNRDVRRSTHEVMANVVTGVGRDLAPHLKSIMGPWWFSQFDLASEVSQAAKSSLQAAFPAQEKRLDALNLCSAEIFAYLEENLKLTPQNLSDKALASDELQEMYQQMISSSLVALATLLDILLNEPDKAGSASLNAESKLATKARRVATSSAEKLFSFHKCFLNFLKSESPSIRSATYSLLSSFIKNVPENALSAFSLLNALVKHKSVEGENNLNSLADEIWEPVKDRILEGVLRLFFCTGLAEAIAASYSPEAASLVASYRVDHLQFWELVAHLVVDSSPRARDRAVRAVEFWGLSKGAISSLYAIMFSSAPIPSLQRAAYTVLSTEPISRLAIVADGNASPSDESIIDQDSINVPSEEKLRLRDEISGMVEKLNYELLDTDLTAPERVQTFLAWSLLLSHVNSLPSLTQGRDRLVQYIERTANPLILDSLFQHIPLELYMAQSLKKKDAIGLSDLSGVASAAVLAITTGSSLSTVESLWPIDTGKMAALAGAIYGLMIRVLPAYVRGWFSEMRDRSASSSIEAFTRSWCSPSLIMNELSQIKKADFNDDSFSVSISKSANEVVATYTKDETGMDLVIRLPVSYPLRPVDVNCTKSIGISDAKQRKWLMSMLMFVRNQNGALAEAIRIWKRNSDKEFEGVEDCPICYSVIHTVNHSLPRRACVTCKYKFHKACLDKWFLTSHKKVCPLCQSPC
;
A
#
# COMPACT_ATOMS: atom_id res chain seq x y z
N MET A 1 17.99 -18.43 64.89
CA MET A 1 18.14 -17.65 66.15
C MET A 1 18.62 -16.24 65.81
N GLY A 2 17.92 -15.21 66.33
CA GLY A 2 18.42 -13.88 66.73
C GLY A 2 19.14 -12.96 65.74
N ARG A 3 18.53 -11.80 65.42
CA ARG A 3 19.23 -10.55 65.04
C ARG A 3 19.83 -9.85 66.28
N PRO A 4 20.77 -8.89 66.16
CA PRO A 4 20.37 -7.46 66.05
C PRO A 4 21.24 -6.57 65.12
N LYS A 5 20.75 -5.32 64.96
CA LYS A 5 21.20 -4.16 64.17
C LYS A 5 22.28 -3.31 64.86
N GLY A 6 22.94 -2.44 64.06
CA GLY A 6 23.61 -1.16 64.42
C GLY A 6 24.72 -0.85 63.39
N ASP A 7 25.02 0.35 62.90
CA ASP A 7 24.50 1.71 63.08
C ASP A 7 24.96 2.59 61.90
N ALA A 8 24.34 3.77 61.74
CA ALA A 8 24.51 4.71 60.63
C ALA A 8 25.78 5.59 60.72
N ALA A 9 26.42 5.87 59.58
CA ALA A 9 27.45 6.92 59.46
C ALA A 9 27.18 7.85 58.27
N ARG A 10 26.93 9.13 58.60
CA ARG A 10 26.96 10.30 57.69
C ARG A 10 28.39 10.52 57.18
N SER A 11 28.58 10.74 55.88
CA SER A 11 29.73 11.49 55.37
C SER A 11 29.32 12.48 54.27
N LYS A 12 29.84 13.70 54.41
CA LYS A 12 29.58 14.87 53.56
C LYS A 12 30.36 14.73 52.26
N ALA A 13 29.69 14.84 51.11
CA ALA A 13 30.35 15.01 49.82
C ALA A 13 30.85 16.46 49.65
N ARG A 14 32.14 16.63 49.39
CA ARG A 14 32.75 17.82 48.76
C ARG A 14 33.12 17.45 47.32
N PRO A 15 32.98 18.37 46.35
CA PRO A 15 33.20 18.08 44.93
C PRO A 15 34.70 18.09 44.57
N SER A 16 35.11 17.14 43.73
CA SER A 16 36.47 17.05 43.19
C SER A 16 36.59 17.78 41.86
N SER A 17 37.56 18.68 41.81
CA SER A 17 37.94 19.56 40.71
C SER A 17 38.65 18.83 39.56
N SER A 18 38.37 19.28 38.34
CA SER A 18 38.74 18.77 37.02
C SER A 18 40.18 19.03 36.57
N SER A 19 41.17 19.01 37.46
CA SER A 19 42.56 19.38 37.12
C SER A 19 43.41 18.25 36.50
N LEU A 20 42.84 17.07 36.19
CA LEU A 20 43.60 15.91 35.70
C LEU A 20 43.42 15.57 34.21
N ALA A 21 42.56 16.28 33.47
CA ALA A 21 42.30 15.99 32.05
C ALA A 21 43.27 16.69 31.07
N ALA A 22 44.15 17.57 31.57
CA ALA A 22 45.06 18.36 30.73
C ALA A 22 46.44 17.72 30.50
N SER A 23 46.68 16.49 30.98
CA SER A 23 48.01 15.84 30.94
C SER A 23 48.21 14.83 29.80
N LEU A 24 47.30 14.73 28.81
CA LEU A 24 47.37 13.72 27.73
C LEU A 24 47.53 14.27 26.30
N LEU A 25 48.08 15.46 26.11
CA LEU A 25 48.42 15.95 24.75
C LEU A 25 49.94 16.11 24.58
N PRO A 26 50.59 15.44 23.60
CA PRO A 26 52.00 15.65 23.27
C PRO A 26 52.24 16.95 22.49
N SER A 27 53.44 17.47 22.71
CA SER A 27 54.01 18.77 22.36
C SER A 27 54.25 19.07 20.87
N GLY A 28 54.23 20.35 20.50
CA GLY A 28 54.72 20.86 19.22
C GLY A 28 54.83 22.40 19.11
N SER A 29 55.90 22.96 19.68
CA SER A 29 56.61 24.23 19.38
C SER A 29 55.89 25.60 19.27
N ALA A 30 56.03 26.35 20.37
CA ALA A 30 56.66 27.68 20.52
C ALA A 30 56.24 28.89 19.66
N ALA A 31 55.70 29.93 20.34
CA ALA A 31 56.42 31.19 20.58
C ALA A 31 55.71 32.03 21.65
N ALA A 32 56.51 32.63 22.54
CA ALA A 32 56.10 33.38 23.73
C ALA A 32 55.71 34.84 23.44
N GLY A 33 54.92 35.44 24.33
CA GLY A 33 54.68 36.88 24.37
C GLY A 33 53.66 37.30 25.44
N LEU A 34 54.15 37.50 26.67
CA LEU A 34 53.47 38.23 27.75
C LEU A 34 53.29 39.72 27.38
N GLY A 35 52.20 40.38 27.77
CA GLY A 35 52.13 41.84 27.75
C GLY A 35 50.75 42.47 27.96
N PHE A 36 50.61 43.21 29.04
CA PHE A 36 49.44 43.96 29.50
C PHE A 36 49.37 45.35 28.85
N GLY A 37 48.16 45.77 28.42
CA GLY A 37 47.75 47.18 28.24
C GLY A 37 48.03 47.85 26.88
N GLY A 38 46.98 48.44 26.28
CA GLY A 38 47.11 49.43 25.20
C GLY A 38 46.05 49.34 24.10
N TYR A 39 45.17 50.35 24.05
CA TYR A 39 44.31 50.67 22.90
C TYR A 39 45.12 50.84 21.61
N VAL A 40 44.64 50.33 20.46
CA VAL A 40 44.39 51.01 19.16
C VAL A 40 43.71 49.98 18.23
N GLY A 41 42.61 50.38 17.59
CA GLY A 41 41.75 49.49 16.80
C GLY A 41 42.29 49.10 15.42
N SER A 42 41.64 48.12 14.79
CA SER A 42 41.07 48.25 13.46
C SER A 42 40.36 46.95 13.05
N SER A 43 39.23 47.18 12.39
CA SER A 43 38.39 46.33 11.54
C SER A 43 38.99 45.08 10.87
N ARG A 44 38.11 44.08 10.68
CA ARG A 44 37.91 43.15 9.52
C ARG A 44 37.12 41.94 10.04
N PHE A 45 36.08 41.39 9.44
CA PHE A 45 35.38 41.61 8.17
C PHE A 45 34.01 40.91 8.36
N GLU A 46 32.92 41.60 8.07
CA GLU A 46 31.56 41.06 8.10
C GLU A 46 31.18 40.45 6.75
N SER A 47 30.48 39.32 6.79
CA SER A 47 29.53 38.83 5.78
C SER A 47 28.80 37.62 6.38
N SER A 48 27.48 37.42 6.31
CA SER A 48 26.40 38.16 5.66
C SER A 48 25.08 37.58 6.18
N ILE A 49 24.46 38.25 7.15
CA ILE A 49 23.02 38.25 7.38
C ILE A 49 22.65 39.73 7.32
N SER A 50 21.67 40.08 6.50
CA SER A 50 21.22 41.46 6.27
C SER A 50 20.87 42.18 7.58
N ASN A 51 21.82 42.97 8.09
CA ASN A 51 21.68 43.89 9.23
C ASN A 51 21.05 45.22 8.78
N GLU A 52 19.86 45.21 8.18
CA GLU A 52 19.22 46.47 7.75
C GLU A 52 18.36 47.18 8.81
N ASP A 53 18.21 46.62 10.03
CA ASP A 53 17.23 47.15 11.01
C ASP A 53 17.80 47.70 12.34
N SER A 54 19.12 47.79 12.51
CA SER A 54 19.67 48.44 13.72
C SER A 54 19.50 49.96 13.65
N ALA A 55 18.39 50.47 14.20
CA ALA A 55 18.15 51.90 14.34
C ALA A 55 19.27 52.55 15.18
N PRO A 56 19.81 53.72 14.76
CA PRO A 56 20.83 54.40 15.53
C PRO A 56 20.28 54.85 16.89
N LEU A 57 21.06 54.61 17.96
CA LEU A 57 20.71 54.77 19.38
C LEU A 57 20.52 56.23 19.85
N LEU A 58 20.31 57.17 18.92
CA LEU A 58 20.62 58.59 19.08
C LEU A 58 19.70 59.37 20.06
N ASP A 59 18.54 58.81 20.42
CA ASP A 59 17.54 59.46 21.32
C ASP A 59 17.24 58.66 22.61
N LEU A 60 18.09 57.68 22.96
CA LEU A 60 17.91 56.82 24.13
C LEU A 60 18.70 57.34 25.35
N ASP A 61 18.09 57.27 26.54
CA ASP A 61 18.79 57.54 27.81
C ASP A 61 20.06 56.68 27.91
N SER A 62 21.18 57.32 28.25
CA SER A 62 22.51 56.70 28.37
C SER A 62 22.52 55.48 29.30
N GLU A 63 21.71 55.45 30.37
CA GLU A 63 21.63 54.29 31.27
C GLU A 63 20.88 53.12 30.60
N MET A 64 19.77 53.41 29.91
CA MET A 64 18.99 52.39 29.18
C MET A 64 19.79 51.83 28.01
N ALA A 65 20.48 52.70 27.27
CA ALA A 65 21.42 52.34 26.20
C ALA A 65 22.50 51.37 26.67
N GLN A 66 23.12 51.65 27.84
CA GLN A 66 24.15 50.80 28.42
C GLN A 66 23.60 49.41 28.79
N HIS A 67 22.39 49.33 29.35
CA HIS A 67 21.76 48.06 29.67
C HIS A 67 21.38 47.26 28.43
N LEU A 68 20.85 47.89 27.37
CA LEU A 68 20.57 47.23 26.08
C LEU A 68 21.84 46.65 25.45
N GLN A 69 22.95 47.39 25.43
CA GLN A 69 24.24 46.87 24.95
C GLN A 69 24.74 45.65 25.72
N ARG A 70 24.40 45.56 27.02
CA ARG A 70 24.77 44.39 27.85
C ARG A 70 23.95 43.14 27.51
N LEU A 71 22.78 43.27 26.87
CA LEU A 71 21.94 42.14 26.46
C LEU A 71 22.56 41.33 25.31
N SER A 72 23.38 41.98 24.48
CA SER A 72 24.08 41.31 23.37
C SER A 72 25.29 40.46 23.81
N ARG A 73 25.69 40.52 25.09
CA ARG A 73 26.82 39.73 25.64
C ARG A 73 26.51 38.22 25.66
N LYS A 74 27.53 37.37 25.81
CA LYS A 74 27.33 35.90 25.82
C LYS A 74 26.85 35.36 27.18
N ASP A 75 27.33 35.93 28.28
CA ASP A 75 27.08 35.42 29.63
C ASP A 75 25.63 35.67 30.12
N PRO A 76 24.87 34.61 30.48
CA PRO A 76 23.50 34.73 30.97
C PRO A 76 23.38 35.56 32.24
N THR A 77 24.34 35.48 33.17
CA THR A 77 24.24 36.22 34.44
C THR A 77 24.33 37.73 34.22
N THR A 78 25.15 38.15 33.26
CA THR A 78 25.26 39.54 32.82
C THR A 78 23.97 40.02 32.16
N LYS A 79 23.33 39.18 31.34
CA LYS A 79 22.02 39.48 30.72
C LYS A 79 20.93 39.61 31.77
N ILE A 80 20.82 38.67 32.72
CA ILE A 80 19.81 38.70 33.78
C ILE A 80 19.95 39.99 34.60
N LYS A 81 21.17 40.34 35.05
CA LYS A 81 21.41 41.60 35.77
C LYS A 81 21.02 42.83 34.93
N ALA A 82 21.31 42.82 33.64
CA ALA A 82 20.93 43.92 32.75
C ALA A 82 19.40 44.00 32.55
N LEU A 83 18.72 42.86 32.42
CA LEU A 83 17.26 42.79 32.33
C LEU A 83 16.59 43.26 33.63
N THR A 84 17.11 42.88 34.80
CA THR A 84 16.59 43.35 36.09
C THR A 84 16.70 44.87 36.22
N SER A 85 17.88 45.44 35.96
CA SER A 85 18.07 46.90 36.00
C SER A 85 17.22 47.62 34.95
N LEU A 86 17.13 47.09 33.72
CA LEU A 86 16.28 47.67 32.68
C LEU A 86 14.79 47.61 33.08
N SER A 87 14.35 46.54 33.73
CA SER A 87 12.98 46.38 34.26
C SER A 87 12.65 47.47 35.28
N GLU A 88 13.57 47.76 36.21
CA GLU A 88 13.41 48.82 37.21
C GLU A 88 13.36 50.21 36.58
N LEU A 89 14.23 50.50 35.61
CA LEU A 89 14.25 51.77 34.89
C LEU A 89 12.97 51.98 34.07
N VAL A 90 12.48 50.95 33.39
CA VAL A 90 11.24 51.04 32.60
C VAL A 90 10.03 51.30 33.50
N LYS A 91 9.98 50.75 34.72
CA LYS A 91 8.90 51.03 35.68
C LYS A 91 8.83 52.49 36.13
N GLN A 92 9.97 53.19 36.12
CA GLN A 92 10.07 54.59 36.56
C GLN A 92 9.65 55.58 35.46
N LYS A 93 9.58 55.13 34.19
CA LYS A 93 9.25 55.95 33.01
C LYS A 93 7.87 55.61 32.46
N LYS A 94 7.17 56.58 31.86
CA LYS A 94 5.83 56.37 31.27
C LYS A 94 5.63 57.12 29.95
N GLY A 95 4.88 56.52 29.03
CA GLY A 95 4.43 57.16 27.80
C GLY A 95 5.58 57.54 26.85
N LYS A 96 5.67 58.83 26.49
CA LYS A 96 6.56 59.36 25.44
C LYS A 96 8.06 59.10 25.69
N GLU A 97 8.47 58.97 26.96
CA GLU A 97 9.86 58.71 27.35
C GLU A 97 10.35 57.30 26.97
N LEU A 98 9.42 56.36 26.73
CA LEU A 98 9.73 54.99 26.35
C LEU A 98 9.68 54.77 24.83
N LEU A 99 9.22 55.73 24.03
CA LEU A 99 9.10 55.56 22.58
C LEU A 99 10.44 55.28 21.88
N PRO A 100 11.56 55.98 22.21
CA PRO A 100 12.85 55.70 21.58
C PRO A 100 13.39 54.30 21.88
N LEU A 101 12.94 53.67 22.98
CA LEU A 101 13.34 52.31 23.37
C LEU A 101 12.73 51.23 22.47
N ILE A 102 11.51 51.45 21.96
CA ILE A 102 10.70 50.39 21.35
C ILE A 102 11.42 49.68 20.19
N PRO A 103 12.01 50.38 19.19
CA PRO A 103 12.65 49.70 18.07
C PRO A 103 13.77 48.76 18.52
N GLN A 104 14.70 49.26 19.36
CA GLN A 104 15.82 48.45 19.86
C GLN A 104 15.35 47.33 20.78
N TRP A 105 14.36 47.59 21.65
CA TRP A 105 13.78 46.54 22.49
C TRP A 105 13.14 45.44 21.65
N THR A 106 12.37 45.78 20.60
CA THR A 106 11.77 44.78 19.72
C THR A 106 12.80 43.93 18.99
N PHE A 107 13.95 44.51 18.64
CA PHE A 107 15.08 43.79 18.05
C PHE A 107 15.73 42.82 19.05
N GLU A 108 16.06 43.29 20.26
CA GLU A 108 16.67 42.45 21.30
C GLU A 108 15.71 41.38 21.80
N TYR A 109 14.43 41.70 21.95
CA TYR A 109 13.38 40.79 22.39
C TYR A 109 13.34 39.51 21.56
N LYS A 110 13.35 39.62 20.22
CA LYS A 110 13.34 38.48 19.30
C LYS A 110 14.53 37.53 19.50
N LYS A 111 15.68 38.06 19.93
CA LYS A 111 16.88 37.27 20.20
C LYS A 111 16.87 36.65 21.59
N LEU A 112 16.42 37.42 22.59
CA LEU A 112 16.46 37.02 23.99
C LEU A 112 15.44 35.93 24.35
N ILE A 113 14.29 35.89 23.66
CA ILE A 113 13.31 34.80 23.85
C ILE A 113 13.83 33.45 23.33
N LEU A 114 14.93 33.43 22.58
CA LEU A 114 15.58 32.22 22.08
C LEU A 114 16.82 31.86 22.90
N ASP A 115 17.09 32.55 24.00
CA ASP A 115 18.27 32.25 24.83
C ASP A 115 18.15 30.86 25.46
N TYR A 116 19.25 30.08 25.45
CA TYR A 116 19.29 28.76 26.06
C TYR A 116 18.96 28.82 27.57
N ASN A 117 19.32 29.91 28.24
CA ASN A 117 19.06 30.09 29.66
C ASN A 117 17.61 30.53 29.90
N ARG A 118 16.83 29.67 30.56
CA ARG A 118 15.42 29.93 30.90
C ARG A 118 15.18 31.19 31.73
N ASP A 119 16.12 31.58 32.60
CA ASP A 119 15.97 32.78 33.45
C ASP A 119 16.13 34.06 32.61
N VAL A 120 16.99 34.05 31.59
CA VAL A 120 17.08 35.15 30.60
C VAL A 120 15.75 35.28 29.86
N ARG A 121 15.17 34.18 29.38
CA ARG A 121 13.86 34.20 28.69
C ARG A 121 12.74 34.70 29.61
N ARG A 122 12.65 34.20 30.84
CA ARG A 122 11.66 34.66 31.83
C ARG A 122 11.79 36.16 32.09
N SER A 123 12.97 36.64 32.43
CA SER A 123 13.19 38.05 32.75
C SER A 123 12.99 38.97 31.53
N THR A 124 13.17 38.46 30.32
CA THR A 124 12.81 39.17 29.09
C THR A 124 11.30 39.45 29.02
N HIS A 125 10.45 38.50 29.39
CA HIS A 125 9.00 38.71 29.45
C HIS A 125 8.56 39.60 30.63
N GLU A 126 9.29 39.58 31.75
CA GLU A 126 9.06 40.52 32.85
C GLU A 126 9.31 41.96 32.42
N VAL A 127 10.40 42.21 31.68
CA VAL A 127 10.67 43.53 31.09
C VAL A 127 9.60 43.87 30.04
N MET A 128 9.24 42.92 29.18
CA MET A 128 8.18 43.11 28.17
C MET A 128 6.87 43.57 28.80
N ALA A 129 6.45 42.97 29.93
CA ALA A 129 5.25 43.37 30.66
C ALA A 129 5.30 44.84 31.13
N ASN A 130 6.46 45.31 31.61
CA ASN A 130 6.63 46.70 32.03
C ASN A 130 6.67 47.65 30.82
N VAL A 131 7.36 47.26 29.73
CA VAL A 131 7.41 48.05 28.48
C VAL A 131 6.00 48.27 27.94
N VAL A 132 5.21 47.21 27.80
CA VAL A 132 3.86 47.33 27.20
C VAL A 132 2.87 48.07 28.11
N THR A 133 3.03 47.97 29.43
CA THR A 133 2.25 48.75 30.39
C THR A 133 2.60 50.23 30.33
N GLY A 134 3.88 50.56 30.12
CA GLY A 134 4.37 51.94 30.03
C GLY A 134 4.08 52.63 28.70
N VAL A 135 4.13 51.89 27.59
CA VAL A 135 3.95 52.39 26.21
C VAL A 135 2.48 52.41 25.78
N GLY A 136 1.68 51.42 26.18
CA GLY A 136 0.27 51.33 25.79
C GLY A 136 0.05 51.24 24.27
N ARG A 137 -0.78 52.15 23.72
CA ARG A 137 -1.21 52.11 22.31
C ARG A 137 -0.08 52.37 21.31
N ASP A 138 0.99 53.01 21.74
CA ASP A 138 2.13 53.35 20.88
C ASP A 138 2.97 52.11 20.49
N LEU A 139 2.65 50.93 21.03
CA LEU A 139 3.21 49.65 20.59
C LEU A 139 2.62 49.18 19.24
N ALA A 140 1.46 49.70 18.84
CA ALA A 140 0.71 49.24 17.67
C ALA A 140 1.55 49.16 16.36
N PRO A 141 2.44 50.11 16.02
CA PRO A 141 3.28 50.03 14.82
C PRO A 141 4.22 48.82 14.78
N HIS A 142 4.65 48.35 15.95
CA HIS A 142 5.59 47.23 16.08
C HIS A 142 4.90 45.89 16.34
N LEU A 143 3.59 45.90 16.64
CA LEU A 143 2.85 44.73 17.11
C LEU A 143 2.98 43.52 16.18
N LYS A 144 2.80 43.73 14.87
CA LYS A 144 2.92 42.68 13.85
C LYS A 144 4.31 42.01 13.82
N SER A 145 5.36 42.80 14.05
CA SER A 145 6.75 42.34 14.04
C SER A 145 7.11 41.49 15.25
N ILE A 146 6.48 41.73 16.40
CA ILE A 146 6.76 41.04 17.66
C ILE A 146 5.75 39.93 18.00
N MET A 147 4.55 39.94 17.41
CA MET A 147 3.48 39.05 17.83
C MET A 147 3.79 37.58 17.56
N GLY A 148 4.45 37.22 16.46
CA GLY A 148 4.90 35.84 16.20
C GLY A 148 5.82 35.30 17.31
N PRO A 149 6.98 35.95 17.57
CA PRO A 149 7.87 35.67 18.70
C PRO A 149 7.13 35.60 20.04
N TRP A 150 6.24 36.55 20.31
CA TRP A 150 5.53 36.65 21.58
C TRP A 150 4.49 35.54 21.76
N TRP A 151 3.77 35.17 20.70
CA TRP A 151 2.85 34.04 20.68
C TRP A 151 3.59 32.73 20.91
N PHE A 152 4.70 32.50 20.19
CA PHE A 152 5.58 31.34 20.36
C PHE A 152 6.01 31.15 21.83
N SER A 153 6.47 32.21 22.50
CA SER A 153 6.95 32.13 23.88
C SER A 153 5.89 31.74 24.91
N GLN A 154 4.59 31.86 24.60
CA GLN A 154 3.53 31.38 25.49
C GLN A 154 3.49 29.86 25.63
N PHE A 155 4.21 29.15 24.77
CA PHE A 155 4.27 27.68 24.73
C PHE A 155 5.67 27.15 25.06
N ASP A 156 6.50 27.96 25.75
CA ASP A 156 7.80 27.51 26.26
C ASP A 156 7.65 26.27 27.15
N LEU A 157 8.58 25.32 27.02
CA LEU A 157 8.62 24.11 27.85
C LEU A 157 8.82 24.42 29.34
N ALA A 158 9.49 25.53 29.66
CA ALA A 158 9.60 26.03 31.03
C ALA A 158 8.33 26.80 31.40
N SER A 159 7.57 26.25 32.35
CA SER A 159 6.27 26.79 32.78
C SER A 159 6.33 28.25 33.24
N GLU A 160 7.44 28.64 33.88
CA GLU A 160 7.70 29.98 34.38
C GLU A 160 7.86 30.99 33.25
N VAL A 161 8.50 30.57 32.14
CA VAL A 161 8.66 31.40 30.94
C VAL A 161 7.33 31.54 30.21
N SER A 162 6.62 30.42 30.00
CA SER A 162 5.27 30.41 29.40
C SER A 162 4.31 31.33 30.16
N GLN A 163 4.31 31.25 31.50
CA GLN A 163 3.45 32.08 32.34
C GLN A 163 3.85 33.55 32.30
N ALA A 164 5.14 33.87 32.29
CA ALA A 164 5.62 35.25 32.14
C ALA A 164 5.23 35.83 30.77
N ALA A 165 5.36 35.05 29.69
CA ALA A 165 4.93 35.43 28.35
C ALA A 165 3.42 35.71 28.29
N LYS A 166 2.59 34.79 28.83
CA LYS A 166 1.13 34.97 28.93
C LYS A 166 0.75 36.22 29.73
N SER A 167 1.40 36.42 30.87
CA SER A 167 1.15 37.58 31.74
C SER A 167 1.53 38.89 31.06
N SER A 168 2.64 38.92 30.31
CA SER A 168 3.03 40.11 29.54
C SER A 168 2.02 40.44 28.44
N LEU A 169 1.47 39.44 27.73
CA LEU A 169 0.45 39.68 26.71
C LEU A 169 -0.88 40.13 27.34
N GLN A 170 -1.24 39.57 28.49
CA GLN A 170 -2.41 40.01 29.28
C GLN A 170 -2.24 41.45 29.80
N ALA A 171 -1.02 41.87 30.14
CA ALA A 171 -0.76 43.26 30.53
C ALA A 171 -0.99 44.23 29.35
N ALA A 172 -0.58 43.85 28.13
CA ALA A 172 -0.84 44.66 26.93
C ALA A 172 -2.31 44.67 26.53
N PHE A 173 -3.00 43.54 26.68
CA PHE A 173 -4.39 43.34 26.29
C PHE A 173 -5.19 42.67 27.43
N PRO A 174 -5.67 43.43 28.43
CA PRO A 174 -6.34 42.85 29.60
C PRO A 174 -7.63 42.11 29.25
N ALA A 175 -8.45 42.69 28.36
CA ALA A 175 -9.69 42.08 27.90
C ALA A 175 -9.42 40.88 26.97
N GLN A 176 -10.13 39.78 27.18
CA GLN A 176 -10.00 38.56 26.35
C GLN A 176 -10.34 38.82 24.88
N GLU A 177 -11.38 39.60 24.61
CA GLU A 177 -11.75 40.00 23.24
C GLU A 177 -10.63 40.78 22.55
N LYS A 178 -9.91 41.65 23.28
CA LYS A 178 -8.78 42.41 22.73
C LYS A 178 -7.56 41.54 22.44
N ARG A 179 -7.35 40.48 23.21
CA ARG A 179 -6.35 39.46 22.87
C ARG A 179 -6.72 38.73 21.58
N LEU A 180 -7.99 38.36 21.42
CA LEU A 180 -8.47 37.72 20.19
C LEU A 180 -8.37 38.67 18.98
N ASP A 181 -8.74 39.94 19.13
CA ASP A 181 -8.58 40.98 18.11
C ASP A 181 -7.11 41.10 17.66
N ALA A 182 -6.16 41.08 18.61
CA ALA A 182 -4.73 41.16 18.33
C ALA A 182 -4.21 39.93 17.56
N LEU A 183 -4.67 38.72 17.92
CA LEU A 183 -4.36 37.49 17.19
C LEU A 183 -4.96 37.50 15.78
N ASN A 184 -6.22 37.92 15.63
CA ASN A 184 -6.87 38.05 14.32
C ASN A 184 -6.10 39.02 13.41
N LEU A 185 -5.69 40.18 13.96
CA LEU A 185 -4.95 41.21 13.24
C LEU A 185 -3.57 40.74 12.76
N CYS A 186 -2.86 39.96 13.59
CA CYS A 186 -1.47 39.53 13.33
C CYS A 186 -1.35 38.08 12.85
N SER A 187 -2.48 37.44 12.50
CA SER A 187 -2.53 36.02 12.15
C SER A 187 -1.49 35.63 11.07
N ALA A 188 -1.37 36.43 10.01
CA ALA A 188 -0.42 36.17 8.92
C ALA A 188 1.04 36.19 9.40
N GLU A 189 1.41 37.19 10.22
CA GLU A 189 2.75 37.33 10.75
C GLU A 189 3.09 36.24 11.78
N ILE A 190 2.11 35.82 12.59
CA ILE A 190 2.28 34.70 13.52
C ILE A 190 2.52 33.40 12.76
N PHE A 191 1.68 33.06 11.77
CA PHE A 191 1.86 31.84 10.98
C PHE A 191 3.20 31.84 10.24
N ALA A 192 3.57 32.96 9.61
CA ALA A 192 4.86 33.07 8.91
C ALA A 192 6.05 32.77 9.84
N TYR A 193 6.06 33.35 11.04
CA TYR A 193 7.13 33.12 12.02
C TYR A 193 7.20 31.66 12.47
N LEU A 194 6.06 31.05 12.80
CA LEU A 194 6.02 29.66 13.25
C LEU A 194 6.40 28.68 12.13
N GLU A 195 5.96 28.94 10.88
CA GLU A 195 6.34 28.16 9.70
C GLU A 195 7.85 28.22 9.42
N GLU A 196 8.49 29.37 9.65
CA GLU A 196 9.95 29.53 9.51
C GLU A 196 10.71 28.74 10.57
N ASN A 197 10.25 28.76 11.82
CA ASN A 197 10.86 27.98 12.90
C ASN A 197 10.89 26.48 12.60
N LEU A 198 9.84 25.93 11.97
CA LEU A 198 9.78 24.51 11.62
C LEU A 198 10.77 24.09 10.52
N LYS A 199 11.38 25.03 9.80
CA LYS A 199 12.40 24.75 8.77
C LYS A 199 13.82 24.76 9.33
N LEU A 200 14.00 25.19 10.58
CA LEU A 200 15.32 25.25 11.21
C LEU A 200 15.87 23.83 11.42
N THR A 201 17.19 23.73 11.41
CA THR A 201 17.96 22.56 11.83
C THR A 201 18.83 22.95 13.02
N PRO A 202 19.35 22.00 13.82
CA PRO A 202 20.28 22.34 14.88
C PRO A 202 21.43 23.23 14.40
N GLN A 203 21.98 22.98 13.20
CA GLN A 203 23.10 23.74 12.64
C GLN A 203 22.75 25.19 12.29
N ASN A 204 21.50 25.47 11.94
CA ASN A 204 21.05 26.80 11.49
C ASN A 204 20.39 27.61 12.61
N LEU A 205 20.38 27.09 13.84
CA LEU A 205 19.68 27.69 14.98
C LEU A 205 20.53 28.76 15.72
N SER A 206 21.86 28.69 15.61
CA SER A 206 22.77 29.60 16.30
C SER A 206 24.07 29.81 15.52
N ASP A 207 24.42 31.08 15.26
CA ASP A 207 25.72 31.49 14.70
C ASP A 207 26.89 31.34 15.69
N LYS A 208 26.59 31.03 16.96
CA LYS A 208 27.58 30.87 18.03
C LYS A 208 27.92 29.40 18.20
N ALA A 209 29.20 29.09 18.34
CA ALA A 209 29.70 27.79 18.79
C ALA A 209 29.20 27.49 20.22
N LEU A 210 28.00 26.91 20.31
CA LEU A 210 27.40 26.35 21.52
C LEU A 210 27.78 24.88 21.66
N ALA A 211 27.68 24.36 22.87
CA ALA A 211 27.86 22.93 23.08
C ALA A 211 26.73 22.14 22.37
N SER A 212 27.05 20.93 21.92
CA SER A 212 26.13 20.14 21.09
C SER A 212 24.82 19.76 21.81
N ASP A 213 24.88 19.59 23.13
CA ASP A 213 23.76 19.32 24.01
C ASP A 213 22.86 20.56 24.20
N GLU A 214 23.47 21.73 24.43
CA GLU A 214 22.73 23.00 24.53
C GLU A 214 21.99 23.32 23.21
N LEU A 215 22.64 23.10 22.07
CA LEU A 215 22.04 23.31 20.75
C LEU A 215 20.86 22.37 20.48
N GLN A 216 20.97 21.12 20.93
CA GLN A 216 19.91 20.11 20.83
C GLN A 216 18.70 20.50 21.68
N GLU A 217 18.91 20.96 22.92
CA GLU A 217 17.83 21.43 23.80
C GLU A 217 17.11 22.66 23.23
N MET A 218 17.87 23.63 22.72
CA MET A 218 17.27 24.81 22.07
C MET A 218 16.45 24.43 20.84
N TYR A 219 16.95 23.51 20.01
CA TYR A 219 16.21 22.98 18.87
C TYR A 219 14.93 22.26 19.30
N GLN A 220 15.00 21.42 20.33
CA GLN A 220 13.82 20.72 20.86
C GLN A 220 12.75 21.70 21.36
N GLN A 221 13.15 22.72 22.10
CA GLN A 221 12.26 23.78 22.55
C GLN A 221 11.65 24.54 21.36
N MET A 222 12.48 24.97 20.40
CA MET A 222 12.03 25.70 19.21
C MET A 222 10.94 24.95 18.46
N ILE A 223 11.18 23.68 18.16
CA ILE A 223 10.23 22.88 17.37
C ILE A 223 8.97 22.57 18.19
N SER A 224 9.12 22.08 19.42
CA SER A 224 7.96 21.69 20.25
C SER A 224 7.06 22.89 20.57
N SER A 225 7.61 24.03 20.99
CA SER A 225 6.84 25.25 21.26
C SER A 225 6.17 25.79 20.00
N SER A 226 6.84 25.76 18.84
CA SER A 226 6.24 26.20 17.57
C SER A 226 5.05 25.32 17.15
N LEU A 227 5.17 24.01 17.29
CA LEU A 227 4.10 23.05 16.97
C LEU A 227 2.87 23.23 17.87
N VAL A 228 3.06 23.38 19.19
CA VAL A 228 1.93 23.62 20.12
C VAL A 228 1.31 25.00 19.90
N ALA A 229 2.13 26.01 19.60
CA ALA A 229 1.67 27.37 19.27
C ALA A 229 0.80 27.38 18.01
N LEU A 230 1.19 26.62 16.98
CA LEU A 230 0.38 26.43 15.77
C LEU A 230 -0.93 25.71 16.08
N ALA A 231 -0.88 24.59 16.81
CA ALA A 231 -2.07 23.81 17.17
C ALA A 231 -3.10 24.67 17.90
N THR A 232 -2.64 25.43 18.89
CA THR A 232 -3.51 26.30 19.70
C THR A 232 -4.05 27.46 18.88
N LEU A 233 -3.25 28.05 17.97
CA LEU A 233 -3.70 29.14 17.12
C LEU A 233 -4.80 28.67 16.14
N LEU A 234 -4.63 27.48 15.55
CA LEU A 234 -5.65 26.88 14.70
C LEU A 234 -6.93 26.60 15.47
N ASP A 235 -6.84 26.00 16.66
CA ASP A 235 -7.99 25.75 17.53
C ASP A 235 -8.71 27.04 17.94
N ILE A 236 -8.00 28.17 18.08
CA ILE A 236 -8.61 29.47 18.42
C ILE A 236 -9.27 30.11 17.20
N LEU A 237 -8.60 30.13 16.05
CA LEU A 237 -9.07 30.87 14.87
C LEU A 237 -10.15 30.12 14.11
N LEU A 238 -10.13 28.79 14.13
CA LEU A 238 -11.02 27.93 13.33
C LEU A 238 -12.15 27.28 14.13
N ASN A 239 -12.14 27.34 15.47
CA ASN A 239 -13.29 26.84 16.23
C ASN A 239 -14.56 27.61 15.88
N GLU A 240 -15.60 26.88 15.49
CA GLU A 240 -16.97 27.38 15.49
C GLU A 240 -17.55 27.14 16.90
N PRO A 241 -18.09 28.16 17.59
CA PRO A 241 -18.86 27.90 18.79
C PRO A 241 -20.09 27.04 18.41
N ASP A 242 -20.27 25.91 19.10
CA ASP A 242 -21.40 24.99 18.87
C ASP A 242 -22.71 25.77 18.70
N LYS A 243 -23.36 25.60 17.54
CA LYS A 243 -24.69 26.14 17.22
C LYS A 243 -25.79 25.40 18.01
N ALA A 244 -25.67 25.34 19.33
CA ALA A 244 -26.70 24.88 20.23
C ALA A 244 -26.94 25.95 21.29
N GLY A 245 -27.78 26.95 20.96
CA GLY A 245 -28.49 27.71 22.00
C GLY A 245 -28.22 29.21 22.13
N SER A 246 -27.67 29.92 21.14
CA SER A 246 -27.91 31.38 21.10
C SER A 246 -28.07 31.89 19.67
N ALA A 247 -29.32 32.17 19.30
CA ALA A 247 -29.65 33.09 18.23
C ALA A 247 -29.27 34.51 18.68
N SER A 248 -28.00 34.85 18.58
CA SER A 248 -27.51 36.24 18.58
C SER A 248 -26.68 36.42 17.33
N LEU A 249 -27.20 37.24 16.42
CA LEU A 249 -26.53 37.71 15.21
C LEU A 249 -25.28 38.53 15.60
N ASN A 250 -24.17 37.86 15.91
CA ASN A 250 -22.88 38.52 15.92
C ASN A 250 -22.36 38.51 14.49
N ALA A 251 -22.50 39.66 13.82
CA ALA A 251 -21.81 39.91 12.57
C ALA A 251 -20.32 39.63 12.79
N GLU A 252 -19.82 38.55 12.18
CA GLU A 252 -18.44 38.14 12.29
C GLU A 252 -17.55 39.32 11.85
N SER A 253 -16.60 39.74 12.70
CA SER A 253 -15.74 40.87 12.38
C SER A 253 -14.95 40.56 11.10
N LYS A 254 -14.82 41.54 10.19
CA LYS A 254 -14.02 41.41 8.96
C LYS A 254 -12.60 40.90 9.23
N LEU A 255 -12.04 41.21 10.40
CA LEU A 255 -10.72 40.71 10.82
C LEU A 255 -10.75 39.21 11.14
N ALA A 256 -11.79 38.70 11.80
CA ALA A 256 -11.93 37.28 12.13
C ALA A 256 -12.07 36.43 10.86
N THR A 257 -12.89 36.86 9.90
CA THR A 257 -13.02 36.16 8.60
C THR A 257 -11.71 36.17 7.82
N LYS A 258 -10.94 37.27 7.85
CA LYS A 258 -9.61 37.32 7.24
C LYS A 258 -8.64 36.36 7.94
N ALA A 259 -8.62 36.33 9.27
CA ALA A 259 -7.76 35.46 10.06
C ALA A 259 -8.06 33.98 9.81
N ARG A 260 -9.35 33.61 9.70
CA ARG A 260 -9.78 32.25 9.31
C ARG A 260 -9.23 31.84 7.96
N ARG A 261 -9.38 32.69 6.93
CA ARG A 261 -8.83 32.40 5.58
C ARG A 261 -7.32 32.20 5.62
N VAL A 262 -6.60 33.02 6.37
CA VAL A 262 -5.15 32.88 6.57
C VAL A 262 -4.84 31.56 7.28
N ALA A 263 -5.56 31.23 8.36
CA ALA A 263 -5.36 30.00 9.11
C ALA A 263 -5.61 28.74 8.27
N THR A 264 -6.69 28.71 7.48
CA THR A 264 -6.99 27.61 6.55
C THR A 264 -5.89 27.48 5.49
N SER A 265 -5.51 28.57 4.83
CA SER A 265 -4.46 28.55 3.80
C SER A 265 -3.09 28.14 4.36
N SER A 266 -2.70 28.65 5.53
CA SER A 266 -1.47 28.24 6.21
C SER A 266 -1.53 26.77 6.63
N ALA A 267 -2.67 26.27 7.11
CA ALA A 267 -2.84 24.87 7.47
C ALA A 267 -2.64 23.93 6.27
N GLU A 268 -3.30 24.21 5.15
CA GLU A 268 -3.16 23.48 3.88
C GLU A 268 -1.71 23.48 3.39
N LYS A 269 -1.11 24.68 3.35
CA LYS A 269 0.29 24.84 2.95
C LYS A 269 1.23 24.08 3.87
N LEU A 270 1.01 24.12 5.18
CA LEU A 270 1.88 23.43 6.14
C LEU A 270 1.85 21.92 5.94
N PHE A 271 0.69 21.33 5.69
CA PHE A 271 0.58 19.90 5.36
C PHE A 271 1.17 19.51 4.02
N SER A 272 1.23 20.41 3.04
CA SER A 272 1.95 20.13 1.79
C SER A 272 3.43 19.76 2.06
N PHE A 273 4.00 20.22 3.18
CA PHE A 273 5.32 19.82 3.70
C PHE A 273 5.31 18.55 4.56
N HIS A 274 4.36 17.63 4.38
CA HIS A 274 4.14 16.44 5.23
C HIS A 274 5.38 15.63 5.63
N LYS A 275 6.45 15.65 4.82
CA LYS A 275 7.72 14.98 5.11
C LYS A 275 8.38 15.47 6.40
N CYS A 276 8.27 16.74 6.76
CA CYS A 276 8.85 17.25 8.01
C CYS A 276 8.15 16.67 9.23
N PHE A 277 6.82 16.51 9.18
CA PHE A 277 6.04 15.94 10.26
C PHE A 277 6.36 14.47 10.54
N LEU A 278 6.65 13.66 9.51
CA LEU A 278 7.16 12.30 9.71
C LEU A 278 8.46 12.30 10.51
N ASN A 279 9.38 13.23 10.22
CA ASN A 279 10.63 13.34 10.96
C ASN A 279 10.40 13.77 12.42
N PHE A 280 9.45 14.69 12.66
CA PHE A 280 9.10 15.12 14.01
C PHE A 280 8.42 14.00 14.82
N LEU A 281 7.53 13.21 14.19
CA LEU A 281 6.91 12.03 14.79
C LEU A 281 7.93 10.95 15.15
N LYS A 282 9.01 10.82 14.37
CA LYS A 282 10.14 9.90 14.60
C LYS A 282 11.23 10.45 15.52
N SER A 283 11.12 11.70 15.98
CA SER A 283 12.15 12.32 16.82
C SER A 283 12.34 11.56 18.13
N GLU A 284 13.58 11.46 18.62
CA GLU A 284 13.90 10.90 19.94
C GLU A 284 13.29 11.72 21.09
N SER A 285 13.04 13.02 20.88
CA SER A 285 12.46 13.92 21.89
C SER A 285 10.96 13.65 22.09
N PRO A 286 10.51 13.27 23.30
CA PRO A 286 9.10 13.07 23.61
C PRO A 286 8.26 14.35 23.42
N SER A 287 8.86 15.52 23.70
CA SER A 287 8.19 16.82 23.59
C SER A 287 7.86 17.16 22.15
N ILE A 288 8.77 16.91 21.20
CA ILE A 288 8.52 17.11 19.76
C ILE A 288 7.40 16.17 19.29
N ARG A 289 7.45 14.89 19.67
CA ARG A 289 6.40 13.92 19.29
C ARG A 289 5.03 14.34 19.81
N SER A 290 4.92 14.68 21.10
CA SER A 290 3.68 15.14 21.74
C SER A 290 3.11 16.41 21.09
N ALA A 291 3.98 17.39 20.82
CA ALA A 291 3.59 18.62 20.14
C ALA A 291 3.09 18.36 18.71
N THR A 292 3.74 17.44 18.00
CA THR A 292 3.31 17.04 16.64
C THR A 292 1.93 16.39 16.66
N TYR A 293 1.64 15.50 17.61
CA TYR A 293 0.30 14.92 17.76
C TYR A 293 -0.76 15.97 18.07
N SER A 294 -0.43 16.96 18.90
CA SER A 294 -1.35 18.05 19.24
C SER A 294 -1.74 18.85 17.99
N LEU A 295 -0.75 19.17 17.15
CA LEU A 295 -0.98 19.86 15.88
C LEU A 295 -1.81 19.01 14.91
N LEU A 296 -1.48 17.72 14.75
CA LEU A 296 -2.27 16.79 13.93
C LEU A 296 -3.71 16.68 14.43
N SER A 297 -3.94 16.69 15.75
CA SER A 297 -5.28 16.66 16.34
C SER A 297 -6.06 17.93 16.00
N SER A 298 -5.46 19.11 16.16
CA SER A 298 -6.08 20.38 15.78
C SER A 298 -6.44 20.41 14.28
N PHE A 299 -5.55 19.88 13.44
CA PHE A 299 -5.81 19.77 12.02
C PHE A 299 -6.98 18.86 11.67
N ILE A 300 -7.06 17.67 12.27
CA ILE A 300 -8.20 16.75 12.06
C ILE A 300 -9.51 17.40 12.50
N LYS A 301 -9.49 18.15 13.61
CA LYS A 301 -10.68 18.83 14.14
C LYS A 301 -11.15 19.99 13.27
N ASN A 302 -10.22 20.82 12.81
CA ASN A 302 -10.54 22.13 12.23
C ASN A 302 -10.38 22.19 10.71
N VAL A 303 -9.65 21.26 10.09
CA VAL A 303 -9.37 21.25 8.64
C VAL A 303 -9.60 19.83 8.08
N PRO A 304 -10.87 19.43 7.87
CA PRO A 304 -11.23 18.06 7.51
C PRO A 304 -10.56 17.54 6.23
N GLU A 305 -10.25 18.41 5.27
CA GLU A 305 -9.54 18.06 4.02
C GLU A 305 -8.16 17.43 4.30
N ASN A 306 -7.54 17.77 5.43
CA ASN A 306 -6.25 17.23 5.86
C ASN A 306 -6.37 15.97 6.75
N ALA A 307 -7.59 15.51 7.07
CA ALA A 307 -7.79 14.39 7.98
C ALA A 307 -7.19 13.09 7.45
N LEU A 308 -7.30 12.82 6.14
CA LEU A 308 -6.67 11.65 5.51
C LEU A 308 -5.15 11.73 5.56
N SER A 309 -4.58 12.92 5.34
CA SER A 309 -3.13 13.14 5.38
C SER A 309 -2.59 12.92 6.79
N ALA A 310 -3.28 13.47 7.80
CA ALA A 310 -2.95 13.26 9.20
C ALA A 310 -3.05 11.77 9.59
N PHE A 311 -4.11 11.07 9.15
CA PHE A 311 -4.26 9.64 9.38
C PHE A 311 -3.14 8.82 8.73
N SER A 312 -2.75 9.15 7.50
CA SER A 312 -1.63 8.49 6.81
C SER A 312 -0.30 8.66 7.56
N LEU A 313 -0.03 9.86 8.07
CA LEU A 313 1.18 10.14 8.88
C LEU A 313 1.19 9.33 10.18
N LEU A 314 0.04 9.23 10.87
CA LEU A 314 -0.10 8.42 12.08
C LEU A 314 0.11 6.93 11.79
N ASN A 315 -0.47 6.41 10.71
CA ASN A 315 -0.32 5.00 10.32
C ASN A 315 1.15 4.66 9.99
N ALA A 316 1.86 5.54 9.30
CA ALA A 316 3.28 5.36 8.98
C ALA A 316 4.17 5.28 10.24
N LEU A 317 3.84 6.05 11.28
CA LEU A 317 4.56 6.01 12.55
C LEU A 317 4.33 4.70 13.31
N VAL A 318 3.08 4.23 13.39
CA VAL A 318 2.75 2.98 14.09
C VAL A 318 3.46 1.80 13.41
N LYS A 319 3.44 1.72 12.07
CA LYS A 319 4.17 0.71 11.30
C LYS A 319 5.68 0.69 11.57
N HIS A 320 6.30 1.83 11.89
CA HIS A 320 7.73 1.89 12.22
C HIS A 320 8.04 1.27 13.57
N LYS A 321 7.23 1.60 14.59
CA LYS A 321 7.42 1.10 15.96
C LYS A 321 7.26 -0.41 16.07
N SER A 322 6.43 -1.03 15.23
CA SER A 322 6.30 -2.49 15.18
C SER A 322 7.55 -3.21 14.65
N VAL A 323 8.46 -2.51 13.94
CA VAL A 323 9.68 -3.10 13.37
C VAL A 323 10.87 -3.02 14.34
N GLU A 324 10.87 -2.07 15.30
CA GLU A 324 12.00 -1.82 16.22
C GLU A 324 11.97 -2.64 17.54
N GLY A 325 10.99 -3.53 17.73
CA GLY A 325 11.10 -4.63 18.73
C GLY A 325 10.88 -4.29 20.22
N GLU A 326 10.19 -3.20 20.58
CA GLU A 326 9.82 -2.92 21.98
C GLU A 326 8.58 -3.71 22.44
N ASN A 327 8.79 -4.95 22.88
CA ASN A 327 7.77 -6.01 22.89
C ASN A 327 6.68 -6.01 23.99
N ASN A 328 6.61 -5.07 24.94
CA ASN A 328 5.65 -5.20 26.07
C ASN A 328 4.61 -4.07 26.25
N LEU A 329 4.79 -2.90 25.63
CA LEU A 329 3.79 -1.81 25.63
C LEU A 329 2.99 -1.71 24.32
N ASN A 330 3.43 -2.41 23.28
CA ASN A 330 2.83 -2.38 21.95
C ASN A 330 1.51 -3.17 21.88
N SER A 331 1.33 -4.27 22.62
CA SER A 331 0.12 -5.10 22.47
C SER A 331 -1.17 -4.36 22.86
N LEU A 332 -1.12 -3.53 23.92
CA LEU A 332 -2.29 -2.77 24.37
C LEU A 332 -2.59 -1.57 23.44
N ALA A 333 -1.55 -0.95 22.88
CA ALA A 333 -1.69 0.11 21.89
C ALA A 333 -2.25 -0.45 20.57
N ASP A 334 -1.81 -1.64 20.16
CA ASP A 334 -2.28 -2.34 18.96
C ASP A 334 -3.73 -2.82 19.12
N GLU A 335 -4.12 -3.29 20.32
CA GLU A 335 -5.52 -3.66 20.65
C GLU A 335 -6.49 -2.49 20.54
N ILE A 336 -6.04 -1.25 20.81
CA ILE A 336 -6.87 -0.04 20.70
C ILE A 336 -6.79 0.56 19.30
N TRP A 337 -5.60 0.58 18.70
CA TRP A 337 -5.35 1.25 17.42
C TRP A 337 -5.95 0.48 16.24
N GLU A 338 -5.78 -0.84 16.16
CA GLU A 338 -6.23 -1.61 15.00
C GLU A 338 -7.77 -1.51 14.79
N PRO A 339 -8.64 -1.59 15.82
CA PRO A 339 -10.08 -1.35 15.65
C PRO A 339 -10.43 0.06 15.17
N VAL A 340 -9.73 1.08 15.67
CA VAL A 340 -9.94 2.48 15.27
C VAL A 340 -9.49 2.70 13.83
N LYS A 341 -8.29 2.21 13.48
CA LYS A 341 -7.74 2.20 12.14
C LYS A 341 -8.68 1.50 11.16
N ASP A 342 -9.17 0.30 11.49
CA ASP A 342 -10.11 -0.44 10.66
C ASP A 342 -11.43 0.33 10.44
N ARG A 343 -11.92 1.06 11.46
CA ARG A 343 -13.13 1.89 11.33
C ARG A 343 -12.90 3.12 10.44
N ILE A 344 -11.74 3.74 10.52
CA ILE A 344 -11.38 4.86 9.64
C ILE A 344 -11.21 4.35 8.20
N LEU A 345 -10.48 3.26 8.01
CA LEU A 345 -10.28 2.63 6.70
C LEU A 345 -11.59 2.16 6.08
N GLU A 346 -12.54 1.67 6.87
CA GLU A 346 -13.90 1.39 6.41
C GLU A 346 -14.58 2.65 5.83
N GLY A 347 -14.43 3.81 6.48
CA GLY A 347 -14.89 5.10 5.95
C GLY A 347 -14.20 5.50 4.64
N VAL A 348 -12.88 5.31 4.56
CA VAL A 348 -12.09 5.57 3.35
C VAL A 348 -12.51 4.65 2.20
N LEU A 349 -12.73 3.37 2.48
CA LEU A 349 -13.23 2.38 1.51
C LEU A 349 -14.63 2.75 1.01
N ARG A 350 -15.54 3.20 1.89
CA ARG A 350 -16.86 3.67 1.49
C ARG A 350 -16.77 4.90 0.58
N LEU A 351 -15.89 5.85 0.87
CA LEU A 351 -15.62 6.99 -0.02
C LEU A 351 -15.10 6.53 -1.39
N PHE A 352 -14.15 5.58 -1.39
CA PHE A 352 -13.64 4.96 -2.60
C PHE A 352 -14.73 4.24 -3.40
N PHE A 353 -15.64 3.52 -2.73
CA PHE A 353 -16.80 2.91 -3.38
C PHE A 353 -17.78 3.96 -3.90
N CYS A 354 -18.04 5.06 -3.18
CA CYS A 354 -18.95 6.10 -3.67
C CYS A 354 -18.52 6.68 -5.02
N THR A 355 -17.22 6.94 -5.22
CA THR A 355 -16.73 7.48 -6.50
C THR A 355 -16.86 6.48 -7.65
N GLY A 356 -16.67 5.18 -7.39
CA GLY A 356 -16.88 4.14 -8.39
C GLY A 356 -18.35 3.85 -8.66
N LEU A 357 -19.19 3.84 -7.62
CA LEU A 357 -20.65 3.69 -7.73
C LEU A 357 -21.25 4.80 -8.57
N ALA A 358 -20.85 6.06 -8.35
CA ALA A 358 -21.33 7.18 -9.14
C ALA A 358 -21.05 6.97 -10.64
N GLU A 359 -19.84 6.52 -10.99
CA GLU A 359 -19.47 6.20 -12.37
C GLU A 359 -20.24 4.97 -12.90
N ALA A 360 -20.35 3.89 -12.12
CA ALA A 360 -21.06 2.66 -12.50
C ALA A 360 -22.56 2.89 -12.74
N ILE A 361 -23.19 3.70 -11.91
CA ILE A 361 -24.59 4.10 -12.06
C ILE A 361 -24.74 4.96 -13.30
N ALA A 362 -23.89 5.98 -13.48
CA ALA A 362 -23.91 6.84 -14.67
C ALA A 362 -23.72 6.04 -15.97
N ALA A 363 -22.82 5.06 -15.97
CA ALA A 363 -22.56 4.17 -17.10
C ALA A 363 -23.78 3.32 -17.51
N SER A 364 -24.72 3.09 -16.58
CA SER A 364 -25.97 2.38 -16.89
C SER A 364 -26.94 3.21 -17.74
N TYR A 365 -26.73 4.53 -17.81
CA TYR A 365 -27.55 5.45 -18.59
C TYR A 365 -26.83 5.93 -19.86
N SER A 366 -25.56 6.35 -19.74
CA SER A 366 -24.74 6.77 -20.89
C SER A 366 -23.25 6.69 -20.57
N PRO A 367 -22.40 6.28 -21.54
CA PRO A 367 -20.94 6.30 -21.36
C PRO A 367 -20.40 7.73 -21.19
N GLU A 368 -21.03 8.75 -21.79
CA GLU A 368 -20.64 10.16 -21.64
C GLU A 368 -20.83 10.65 -20.21
N ALA A 369 -21.94 10.27 -19.55
CA ALA A 369 -22.15 10.62 -18.14
C ALA A 369 -21.12 9.96 -17.22
N ALA A 370 -20.75 8.70 -17.49
CA ALA A 370 -19.68 8.02 -16.74
C ALA A 370 -18.35 8.75 -16.91
N SER A 371 -18.01 9.16 -18.14
CA SER A 371 -16.80 9.91 -18.44
C SER A 371 -16.77 11.27 -17.73
N LEU A 372 -17.89 11.98 -17.69
CA LEU A 372 -18.01 13.23 -16.94
C LEU A 372 -17.74 13.00 -15.44
N VAL A 373 -18.36 11.99 -14.82
CA VAL A 373 -18.11 11.64 -13.41
C VAL A 373 -16.64 11.30 -13.16
N ALA A 374 -16.02 10.53 -14.06
CA ALA A 374 -14.61 10.16 -13.96
C ALA A 374 -13.68 11.38 -14.01
N SER A 375 -13.99 12.37 -14.87
CA SER A 375 -13.16 13.56 -15.07
C SER A 375 -12.95 14.40 -13.80
N TYR A 376 -13.95 14.46 -12.91
CA TYR A 376 -13.85 15.18 -11.63
C TYR A 376 -12.79 14.62 -10.67
N ARG A 377 -12.35 13.36 -10.86
CA ARG A 377 -11.27 12.81 -10.03
C ARG A 377 -9.93 13.47 -10.33
N VAL A 378 -9.73 13.96 -11.55
CA VAL A 378 -8.49 14.58 -12.01
C VAL A 378 -8.24 15.92 -11.30
N ASP A 379 -9.31 16.69 -11.05
CA ASP A 379 -9.25 17.98 -10.35
C ASP A 379 -8.72 17.84 -8.90
N HIS A 380 -8.87 16.66 -8.30
CA HIS A 380 -8.45 16.35 -6.94
C HIS A 380 -7.50 15.14 -6.88
N LEU A 381 -6.56 15.06 -7.82
CA LEU A 381 -5.65 13.91 -7.98
C LEU A 381 -4.93 13.50 -6.68
N GLN A 382 -4.34 14.45 -5.96
CA GLN A 382 -3.58 14.17 -4.73
C GLN A 382 -4.45 13.53 -3.63
N PHE A 383 -5.71 13.98 -3.53
CA PHE A 383 -6.67 13.42 -2.58
C PHE A 383 -7.00 11.96 -2.93
N TRP A 384 -7.28 11.69 -4.20
CA TRP A 384 -7.61 10.34 -4.66
C TRP A 384 -6.40 9.39 -4.62
N GLU A 385 -5.19 9.88 -4.85
CA GLU A 385 -3.96 9.11 -4.65
C GLU A 385 -3.75 8.70 -3.19
N LEU A 386 -4.09 9.59 -2.25
CA LEU A 386 -4.04 9.29 -0.82
C LEU A 386 -5.11 8.27 -0.41
N VAL A 387 -6.34 8.43 -0.89
CA VAL A 387 -7.42 7.44 -0.70
C VAL A 387 -6.98 6.08 -1.24
N ALA A 388 -6.43 6.02 -2.46
CA ALA A 388 -5.95 4.78 -3.06
C ALA A 388 -4.89 4.07 -2.21
N HIS A 389 -3.89 4.80 -1.70
CA HIS A 389 -2.86 4.23 -0.84
C HIS A 389 -3.45 3.63 0.44
N LEU A 390 -4.37 4.33 1.08
CA LEU A 390 -5.05 3.85 2.30
C LEU A 390 -5.94 2.63 2.01
N VAL A 391 -6.58 2.57 0.83
CA VAL A 391 -7.37 1.41 0.39
C VAL A 391 -6.48 0.18 0.19
N VAL A 392 -5.31 0.33 -0.44
CA VAL A 392 -4.35 -0.79 -0.59
C VAL A 392 -3.88 -1.30 0.77
N ASP A 393 -3.63 -0.40 1.72
CA ASP A 393 -3.22 -0.71 3.09
C ASP A 393 -4.35 -1.26 3.99
N SER A 394 -5.58 -1.34 3.49
CA SER A 394 -6.74 -1.74 4.30
C SER A 394 -6.75 -3.23 4.67
N SER A 395 -7.27 -3.55 5.86
CA SER A 395 -7.38 -4.94 6.32
C SER A 395 -8.52 -5.69 5.63
N PRO A 396 -8.48 -7.04 5.54
CA PRO A 396 -9.59 -7.83 5.02
C PRO A 396 -10.92 -7.58 5.76
N ARG A 397 -10.85 -7.29 7.07
CA ARG A 397 -12.02 -6.97 7.90
C ARG A 397 -12.63 -5.62 7.53
N ALA A 398 -11.81 -4.59 7.33
CA ALA A 398 -12.29 -3.28 6.89
C ALA A 398 -12.94 -3.37 5.50
N ARG A 399 -12.34 -4.15 4.57
CA ARG A 399 -12.88 -4.38 3.23
C ARG A 399 -14.23 -5.10 3.26
N ASP A 400 -14.36 -6.19 4.01
CA ASP A 400 -15.62 -6.94 4.16
C ASP A 400 -16.75 -6.05 4.70
N ARG A 401 -16.48 -5.30 5.79
CA ARG A 401 -17.47 -4.39 6.38
C ARG A 401 -17.89 -3.29 5.43
N ALA A 402 -16.94 -2.69 4.70
CA ALA A 402 -17.23 -1.64 3.75
C ALA A 402 -18.08 -2.16 2.57
N VAL A 403 -17.79 -3.35 2.04
CA VAL A 403 -18.61 -4.00 1.00
C VAL A 403 -20.02 -4.25 1.51
N ARG A 404 -20.18 -4.90 2.68
CA ARG A 404 -21.51 -5.13 3.26
C ARG A 404 -22.29 -3.84 3.47
N ALA A 405 -21.61 -2.78 3.94
CA ALA A 405 -22.24 -1.49 4.13
C ALA A 405 -22.80 -0.90 2.83
N VAL A 406 -22.06 -1.01 1.72
CA VAL A 406 -22.52 -0.58 0.39
C VAL A 406 -23.74 -1.38 -0.07
N GLU A 407 -23.75 -2.70 0.14
CA GLU A 407 -24.90 -3.54 -0.24
C GLU A 407 -26.17 -3.16 0.55
N PHE A 408 -26.04 -2.62 1.76
CA PHE A 408 -27.17 -2.10 2.54
C PHE A 408 -27.70 -0.74 2.05
N TRP A 409 -27.00 -0.04 1.16
CA TRP A 409 -27.47 1.26 0.64
C TRP A 409 -28.63 1.13 -0.36
N GLY A 410 -28.90 -0.08 -0.86
CA GLY A 410 -30.04 -0.32 -1.76
C GLY A 410 -29.91 0.36 -3.13
N LEU A 411 -28.67 0.57 -3.61
CA LEU A 411 -28.39 1.18 -4.91
C LEU A 411 -28.53 0.16 -6.05
N SER A 412 -28.66 0.65 -7.29
CA SER A 412 -28.76 -0.19 -8.49
C SER A 412 -27.47 -0.91 -8.86
N LYS A 413 -26.34 -0.51 -8.27
CA LYS A 413 -25.01 -1.11 -8.44
C LYS A 413 -24.40 -1.35 -7.06
N GLY A 414 -23.69 -2.46 -6.92
CA GLY A 414 -23.02 -2.86 -5.68
C GLY A 414 -21.54 -2.51 -5.63
N ALA A 415 -20.87 -2.94 -4.56
CA ALA A 415 -19.46 -2.63 -4.33
C ALA A 415 -18.52 -3.20 -5.41
N ILE A 416 -18.85 -4.36 -5.97
CA ILE A 416 -18.04 -4.98 -7.03
C ILE A 416 -18.10 -4.17 -8.33
N SER A 417 -19.29 -3.75 -8.76
CA SER A 417 -19.46 -2.89 -9.94
C SER A 417 -18.76 -1.54 -9.77
N SER A 418 -18.73 -1.01 -8.54
CA SER A 418 -17.95 0.18 -8.21
C SER A 418 -16.46 -0.01 -8.47
N LEU A 419 -15.88 -1.13 -8.03
CA LEU A 419 -14.47 -1.43 -8.23
C LEU A 419 -14.13 -1.57 -9.71
N TYR A 420 -14.99 -2.23 -10.48
CA TYR A 420 -14.83 -2.34 -11.92
C TYR A 420 -14.92 -0.99 -12.63
N ALA A 421 -15.85 -0.11 -12.23
CA ALA A 421 -15.95 1.23 -12.80
C ALA A 421 -14.66 2.05 -12.58
N ILE A 422 -14.04 1.94 -11.40
CA ILE A 422 -12.75 2.60 -11.12
C ILE A 422 -11.62 1.99 -11.96
N MET A 423 -11.56 0.65 -12.02
CA MET A 423 -10.50 -0.06 -12.72
C MET A 423 -10.56 0.15 -14.24
N PHE A 424 -11.76 0.20 -14.81
CA PHE A 424 -12.02 0.35 -16.25
C PHE A 424 -12.50 1.75 -16.63
N SER A 425 -12.18 2.75 -15.81
CA SER A 425 -12.62 4.13 -16.03
C SER A 425 -12.08 4.71 -17.34
N SER A 426 -12.86 5.58 -17.98
CA SER A 426 -12.46 6.33 -19.17
C SER A 426 -11.43 7.43 -18.89
N ALA A 427 -11.32 7.89 -17.63
CA ALA A 427 -10.27 8.78 -17.16
C ALA A 427 -9.44 8.07 -16.08
N PRO A 428 -8.55 7.13 -16.48
CA PRO A 428 -7.88 6.25 -15.54
C PRO A 428 -6.88 7.01 -14.67
N ILE A 429 -6.97 6.82 -13.35
CA ILE A 429 -5.96 7.27 -12.39
C ILE A 429 -5.19 6.02 -11.90
N PRO A 430 -3.88 5.91 -12.17
CA PRO A 430 -3.04 4.76 -11.84
C PRO A 430 -3.21 4.20 -10.42
N SER A 431 -3.18 5.09 -9.42
CA SER A 431 -3.28 4.72 -8.01
C SER A 431 -4.64 4.11 -7.68
N LEU A 432 -5.73 4.69 -8.21
CA LEU A 432 -7.09 4.17 -8.04
C LEU A 432 -7.29 2.83 -8.75
N GLN A 433 -6.75 2.65 -9.97
CA GLN A 433 -6.82 1.37 -10.68
C GLN A 433 -6.09 0.28 -9.90
N ARG A 434 -4.88 0.57 -9.37
CA ARG A 434 -4.14 -0.35 -8.50
C ARG A 434 -4.96 -0.72 -7.26
N ALA A 435 -5.53 0.27 -6.57
CA ALA A 435 -6.35 0.04 -5.38
C ALA A 435 -7.57 -0.84 -5.69
N ALA A 436 -8.26 -0.57 -6.80
CA ALA A 436 -9.41 -1.36 -7.24
C ALA A 436 -9.03 -2.80 -7.56
N TYR A 437 -7.94 -2.99 -8.32
CA TYR A 437 -7.39 -4.32 -8.62
C TYR A 437 -7.02 -5.08 -7.35
N THR A 438 -6.28 -4.46 -6.42
CA THR A 438 -5.88 -5.09 -5.17
C THR A 438 -7.09 -5.55 -4.35
N VAL A 439 -8.15 -4.74 -4.27
CA VAL A 439 -9.37 -5.11 -3.55
C VAL A 439 -10.08 -6.26 -4.27
N LEU A 440 -10.21 -6.22 -5.60
CA LEU A 440 -10.83 -7.30 -6.40
C LEU A 440 -10.03 -8.60 -6.37
N SER A 441 -8.71 -8.56 -6.22
CA SER A 441 -7.83 -9.74 -6.30
C SER A 441 -7.56 -10.39 -4.95
N THR A 442 -8.10 -9.86 -3.84
CA THR A 442 -7.79 -10.35 -2.49
C THR A 442 -9.05 -10.73 -1.71
N GLU A 443 -8.88 -11.66 -0.76
CA GLU A 443 -9.96 -12.11 0.11
C GLU A 443 -10.41 -11.00 1.08
N PRO A 444 -11.71 -10.91 1.42
CA PRO A 444 -12.79 -11.81 1.00
C PRO A 444 -13.46 -11.50 -0.36
N ILE A 445 -13.06 -10.40 -1.02
CA ILE A 445 -13.77 -9.82 -2.17
C ILE A 445 -13.51 -10.63 -3.45
N SER A 446 -12.34 -11.22 -3.58
CA SER A 446 -11.95 -12.05 -4.73
C SER A 446 -12.91 -13.19 -5.05
N ARG A 447 -13.70 -13.67 -4.08
CA ARG A 447 -14.74 -14.70 -4.29
C ARG A 447 -15.95 -14.19 -5.06
N LEU A 448 -16.28 -12.91 -4.90
CA LEU A 448 -17.44 -12.26 -5.52
C LEU A 448 -17.09 -11.51 -6.80
N ALA A 449 -15.80 -11.34 -7.09
CA ALA A 449 -15.30 -10.50 -8.17
C ALA A 449 -15.60 -11.04 -9.58
N ILE A 450 -15.70 -12.36 -9.78
CA ILE A 450 -15.71 -12.98 -11.11
C ILE A 450 -17.10 -13.46 -11.55
N VAL A 451 -17.77 -14.24 -10.70
CA VAL A 451 -19.06 -14.87 -11.03
C VAL A 451 -20.21 -13.97 -10.55
N ALA A 452 -21.26 -13.83 -11.36
CA ALA A 452 -22.43 -13.03 -10.99
C ALA A 452 -23.26 -13.69 -9.87
N ASP A 453 -23.88 -12.87 -9.02
CA ASP A 453 -24.72 -13.34 -7.90
C ASP A 453 -25.95 -14.09 -8.43
N GLY A 454 -26.11 -15.34 -7.97
CA GLY A 454 -27.12 -16.29 -8.44
C GLY A 454 -26.64 -17.74 -8.60
N ASN A 455 -25.32 -18.01 -8.47
CA ASN A 455 -24.73 -19.35 -8.63
C ASN A 455 -23.96 -19.85 -7.38
N ALA A 456 -24.09 -19.17 -6.23
CA ALA A 456 -23.34 -19.48 -5.02
C ALA A 456 -24.27 -19.60 -3.80
N SER A 457 -24.92 -20.74 -3.63
CA SER A 457 -25.43 -21.16 -2.31
C SER A 457 -24.25 -21.68 -1.46
N PRO A 458 -24.02 -21.16 -0.25
CA PRO A 458 -22.87 -21.52 0.59
C PRO A 458 -23.12 -22.78 1.46
N SER A 459 -23.83 -23.78 0.95
CA SER A 459 -24.12 -25.00 1.70
C SER A 459 -24.21 -26.21 0.77
N ASP A 460 -23.10 -26.91 0.58
CA ASP A 460 -23.07 -28.34 0.26
C ASP A 460 -21.68 -28.91 0.61
N GLU A 461 -21.25 -28.64 1.85
CA GLU A 461 -20.39 -29.56 2.59
C GLU A 461 -21.29 -30.42 3.48
N SER A 462 -22.07 -31.32 2.88
CA SER A 462 -22.66 -32.43 3.62
C SER A 462 -22.32 -33.74 2.94
N ILE A 463 -21.58 -34.55 3.70
CA ILE A 463 -21.24 -35.94 3.47
C ILE A 463 -22.51 -36.74 3.15
N ILE A 464 -22.42 -37.49 2.03
CA ILE A 464 -23.08 -38.77 1.72
C ILE A 464 -24.39 -39.06 2.47
N ASP A 465 -25.53 -38.97 1.79
CA ASP A 465 -26.53 -40.03 1.89
C ASP A 465 -27.45 -40.14 0.66
N GLN A 466 -28.02 -41.33 0.52
CA GLN A 466 -28.62 -41.96 -0.66
C GLN A 466 -29.89 -41.30 -1.24
N ASP A 467 -30.09 -41.57 -2.54
CA ASP A 467 -31.36 -41.67 -3.24
C ASP A 467 -32.37 -40.52 -3.06
N SER A 468 -32.18 -39.45 -3.83
CA SER A 468 -33.32 -38.69 -4.36
C SER A 468 -33.06 -38.22 -5.79
N ILE A 469 -34.02 -38.53 -6.66
CA ILE A 469 -34.07 -38.11 -8.06
C ILE A 469 -34.38 -36.62 -8.06
N ASN A 470 -33.34 -35.78 -8.11
CA ASN A 470 -33.47 -34.41 -8.57
C ASN A 470 -32.65 -34.26 -9.86
N VAL A 471 -33.35 -33.96 -10.95
CA VAL A 471 -32.73 -33.48 -12.18
C VAL A 471 -32.02 -32.18 -11.83
N PRO A 472 -30.69 -32.05 -11.96
CA PRO A 472 -30.03 -30.79 -11.66
C PRO A 472 -30.49 -29.77 -12.70
N SER A 473 -31.22 -28.75 -12.25
CA SER A 473 -31.44 -27.54 -13.04
C SER A 473 -30.05 -26.99 -13.40
N GLU A 474 -29.75 -26.89 -14.69
CA GLU A 474 -28.53 -26.26 -15.19
C GLU A 474 -28.54 -24.76 -14.83
N GLU A 475 -28.12 -24.42 -13.61
CA GLU A 475 -27.74 -23.06 -13.27
C GLU A 475 -26.57 -22.67 -14.16
N LYS A 476 -26.86 -21.83 -15.16
CA LYS A 476 -25.91 -21.42 -16.19
C LYS A 476 -24.88 -20.50 -15.54
N LEU A 477 -23.66 -21.00 -15.34
CA LEU A 477 -22.51 -20.20 -14.93
C LEU A 477 -22.39 -18.98 -15.86
N ARG A 478 -22.26 -17.78 -15.27
CA ARG A 478 -22.11 -16.51 -15.98
C ARG A 478 -21.05 -15.65 -15.29
N LEU A 479 -20.16 -15.08 -16.08
CA LEU A 479 -19.25 -14.03 -15.63
C LEU A 479 -20.03 -12.74 -15.37
N ARG A 480 -19.48 -11.87 -14.52
CA ARG A 480 -19.98 -10.51 -14.35
C ARG A 480 -19.90 -9.73 -15.67
N ASP A 481 -20.89 -8.88 -15.93
CA ASP A 481 -21.03 -8.15 -17.19
C ASP A 481 -19.82 -7.26 -17.49
N GLU A 482 -19.17 -6.73 -16.45
CA GLU A 482 -18.02 -5.84 -16.56
C GLU A 482 -16.77 -6.53 -17.16
N ILE A 483 -16.64 -7.85 -16.99
CA ILE A 483 -15.50 -8.63 -17.53
C ILE A 483 -15.90 -9.57 -18.67
N SER A 484 -17.19 -9.92 -18.81
CA SER A 484 -17.66 -10.87 -19.83
C SER A 484 -17.30 -10.42 -21.24
N GLY A 485 -17.42 -9.12 -21.54
CA GLY A 485 -17.03 -8.56 -22.84
C GLY A 485 -15.55 -8.74 -23.17
N MET A 486 -14.67 -8.55 -22.19
CA MET A 486 -13.20 -8.65 -22.35
C MET A 486 -12.69 -10.10 -22.41
N VAL A 487 -13.53 -11.07 -22.02
CA VAL A 487 -13.20 -12.50 -22.06
C VAL A 487 -13.86 -13.18 -23.27
N GLU A 488 -15.15 -12.92 -23.50
CA GLU A 488 -15.99 -13.66 -24.45
C GLU A 488 -16.11 -12.95 -25.81
N LYS A 489 -16.01 -11.62 -25.84
CA LYS A 489 -16.36 -10.79 -27.02
C LYS A 489 -15.27 -9.77 -27.38
N LEU A 490 -14.01 -10.19 -27.35
CA LEU A 490 -12.90 -9.36 -27.83
C LEU A 490 -13.08 -9.01 -29.32
N ASN A 491 -12.90 -7.72 -29.64
CA ASN A 491 -12.92 -7.21 -31.01
C ASN A 491 -11.53 -7.32 -31.64
N TYR A 492 -11.46 -7.64 -32.95
CA TYR A 492 -10.20 -7.65 -33.71
C TYR A 492 -9.50 -6.30 -33.70
N GLU A 493 -10.26 -5.19 -33.63
CA GLU A 493 -9.73 -3.82 -33.52
C GLU A 493 -8.77 -3.65 -32.33
N LEU A 494 -8.88 -4.48 -31.28
CA LEU A 494 -7.93 -4.46 -30.16
C LEU A 494 -6.48 -4.65 -30.62
N LEU A 495 -6.26 -5.49 -31.62
CA LEU A 495 -4.92 -5.78 -32.16
C LEU A 495 -4.30 -4.59 -32.90
N ASP A 496 -5.11 -3.62 -33.33
CA ASP A 496 -4.69 -2.42 -34.05
C ASP A 496 -4.44 -1.22 -33.12
N THR A 497 -4.84 -1.31 -31.84
CA THR A 497 -4.61 -0.25 -30.84
C THR A 497 -3.16 -0.20 -30.37
N ASP A 498 -2.71 0.96 -29.88
CA ASP A 498 -1.39 1.13 -29.28
C ASP A 498 -1.14 0.14 -28.13
N LEU A 499 0.11 -0.32 -27.96
CA LEU A 499 0.48 -1.31 -26.92
C LEU A 499 0.25 -0.80 -25.48
N THR A 500 0.02 0.49 -25.30
CA THR A 500 -0.31 1.09 -23.99
C THR A 500 -1.74 1.65 -23.94
N ALA A 501 -2.57 1.33 -24.94
CA ALA A 501 -3.96 1.79 -25.01
C ALA A 501 -4.75 1.29 -23.78
N PRO A 502 -5.65 2.12 -23.21
CA PRO A 502 -6.46 1.75 -22.05
C PRO A 502 -7.20 0.41 -22.22
N GLU A 503 -7.75 0.15 -23.41
CA GLU A 503 -8.51 -1.07 -23.72
C GLU A 503 -7.66 -2.34 -23.54
N ARG A 504 -6.37 -2.30 -23.92
CA ARG A 504 -5.44 -3.40 -23.72
C ARG A 504 -5.12 -3.60 -22.25
N VAL A 505 -4.85 -2.50 -21.54
CA VAL A 505 -4.55 -2.51 -20.09
C VAL A 505 -5.72 -3.13 -19.34
N GLN A 506 -6.94 -2.67 -19.60
CA GLN A 506 -8.16 -3.16 -18.98
C GLN A 506 -8.38 -4.65 -19.27
N THR A 507 -8.20 -5.07 -20.52
CA THR A 507 -8.30 -6.48 -20.93
C THR A 507 -7.29 -7.36 -20.18
N PHE A 508 -6.03 -6.93 -20.06
CA PHE A 508 -5.00 -7.67 -19.36
C PHE A 508 -5.30 -7.76 -17.85
N LEU A 509 -5.77 -6.68 -17.23
CA LEU A 509 -6.21 -6.70 -15.83
C LEU A 509 -7.40 -7.64 -15.60
N ALA A 510 -8.38 -7.67 -16.51
CA ALA A 510 -9.52 -8.59 -16.44
C ALA A 510 -9.08 -10.06 -16.49
N TRP A 511 -8.21 -10.42 -17.45
CA TRP A 511 -7.65 -11.76 -17.57
C TRP A 511 -6.77 -12.13 -16.37
N SER A 512 -5.99 -11.17 -15.86
CA SER A 512 -5.19 -11.35 -14.65
C SER A 512 -6.06 -11.69 -13.42
N LEU A 513 -7.18 -11.01 -13.22
CA LEU A 513 -8.15 -11.30 -12.16
C LEU A 513 -8.80 -12.68 -12.34
N LEU A 514 -9.28 -12.99 -13.55
CA LEU A 514 -9.91 -14.26 -13.86
C LEU A 514 -8.99 -15.45 -13.59
N LEU A 515 -7.75 -15.40 -14.10
CA LEU A 515 -6.76 -16.46 -13.92
C LEU A 515 -6.36 -16.63 -12.45
N SER A 516 -6.19 -15.51 -11.73
CA SER A 516 -5.91 -15.53 -10.29
C SER A 516 -7.05 -16.18 -9.50
N HIS A 517 -8.29 -15.87 -9.83
CA HIS A 517 -9.47 -16.48 -9.19
C HIS A 517 -9.54 -17.99 -9.49
N VAL A 518 -9.42 -18.41 -10.76
CA VAL A 518 -9.43 -19.84 -11.13
C VAL A 518 -8.30 -20.60 -10.42
N ASN A 519 -7.12 -20.00 -10.26
CA ASN A 519 -5.99 -20.61 -9.54
C ASN A 519 -6.22 -20.65 -8.01
N SER A 520 -6.99 -19.72 -7.44
CA SER A 520 -7.33 -19.72 -6.02
C SER A 520 -8.34 -20.81 -5.62
N LEU A 521 -9.13 -21.29 -6.58
CA LEU A 521 -10.07 -22.39 -6.35
C LEU A 521 -9.30 -23.72 -6.20
N PRO A 522 -9.66 -24.58 -5.22
CA PRO A 522 -9.00 -25.87 -5.06
C PRO A 522 -9.17 -26.74 -6.32
N SER A 523 -8.09 -27.43 -6.71
CA SER A 523 -7.99 -28.16 -7.99
C SER A 523 -9.05 -29.24 -8.21
N LEU A 524 -9.62 -29.80 -7.14
CA LEU A 524 -10.60 -30.90 -7.16
C LEU A 524 -12.05 -30.42 -6.95
N THR A 525 -12.32 -29.12 -6.97
CA THR A 525 -13.68 -28.60 -6.79
C THR A 525 -14.44 -28.59 -8.10
N GLN A 526 -15.70 -29.04 -8.06
CA GLN A 526 -16.61 -28.98 -9.20
C GLN A 526 -16.77 -27.53 -9.73
N GLY A 527 -16.67 -26.53 -8.84
CA GLY A 527 -16.71 -25.11 -9.21
C GLY A 527 -15.56 -24.69 -10.13
N ARG A 528 -14.32 -25.12 -9.83
CA ARG A 528 -13.15 -24.84 -10.68
C ARG A 528 -13.32 -25.45 -12.07
N ASP A 529 -13.69 -26.73 -12.13
CA ASP A 529 -13.83 -27.44 -13.42
C ASP A 529 -14.94 -26.84 -14.28
N ARG A 530 -16.08 -26.46 -13.68
CA ARG A 530 -17.16 -25.75 -14.39
C ARG A 530 -16.67 -24.42 -14.97
N LEU A 531 -15.91 -23.64 -14.21
CA LEU A 531 -15.39 -22.35 -14.66
C LEU A 531 -14.34 -22.51 -15.78
N VAL A 532 -13.42 -23.47 -15.64
CA VAL A 532 -12.43 -23.78 -16.68
C VAL A 532 -13.12 -24.21 -17.98
N GLN A 533 -14.09 -25.12 -17.91
CA GLN A 533 -14.86 -25.56 -19.08
C GLN A 533 -15.67 -24.42 -19.71
N TYR A 534 -16.21 -23.51 -18.89
CA TYR A 534 -16.89 -22.32 -19.38
C TYR A 534 -15.94 -21.44 -20.20
N ILE A 535 -14.76 -21.13 -19.65
CA ILE A 535 -13.75 -20.30 -20.32
C ILE A 535 -13.30 -20.99 -21.61
N GLU A 536 -12.97 -22.27 -21.58
CA GLU A 536 -12.55 -23.03 -22.76
C GLU A 536 -13.58 -23.01 -23.90
N ARG A 537 -14.88 -22.91 -23.57
CA ARG A 537 -15.97 -22.89 -24.55
C ARG A 537 -16.31 -21.49 -25.08
N THR A 538 -16.13 -20.46 -24.25
CA THR A 538 -16.68 -19.12 -24.51
C THR A 538 -15.64 -18.04 -24.72
N ALA A 539 -14.42 -18.23 -24.21
CA ALA A 539 -13.39 -17.21 -24.31
C ALA A 539 -12.88 -17.05 -25.73
N ASN A 540 -12.60 -15.80 -26.09
CA ASN A 540 -12.10 -15.46 -27.40
C ASN A 540 -10.56 -15.64 -27.48
N PRO A 541 -10.04 -16.43 -28.43
CA PRO A 541 -8.60 -16.71 -28.54
C PRO A 541 -7.74 -15.47 -28.84
N LEU A 542 -8.33 -14.35 -29.30
CA LEU A 542 -7.63 -13.10 -29.60
C LEU A 542 -6.81 -12.55 -28.44
N ILE A 543 -7.14 -12.91 -27.20
CA ILE A 543 -6.30 -12.55 -26.05
C ILE A 543 -4.86 -13.07 -26.20
N LEU A 544 -4.67 -14.28 -26.70
CA LEU A 544 -3.33 -14.87 -26.87
C LEU A 544 -2.58 -14.15 -27.98
N ASP A 545 -3.25 -13.82 -29.08
CA ASP A 545 -2.65 -13.01 -30.17
C ASP A 545 -2.24 -11.62 -29.65
N SER A 546 -3.10 -10.98 -28.85
CA SER A 546 -2.80 -9.70 -28.21
C SER A 546 -1.60 -9.82 -27.27
N LEU A 547 -1.51 -10.85 -26.41
CA LEU A 547 -0.35 -11.05 -25.53
C LEU A 547 0.96 -11.15 -26.33
N PHE A 548 0.95 -11.89 -27.46
CA PHE A 548 2.14 -12.08 -28.28
C PHE A 548 2.51 -10.88 -29.17
N GLN A 549 1.65 -9.87 -29.32
CA GLN A 549 2.06 -8.55 -29.83
C GLN A 549 2.95 -7.78 -28.85
N HIS A 550 2.85 -8.06 -27.54
CA HIS A 550 3.68 -7.41 -26.51
C HIS A 550 4.94 -8.20 -26.16
N ILE A 551 4.94 -9.52 -26.39
CA ILE A 551 6.10 -10.38 -26.14
C ILE A 551 7.04 -10.27 -27.37
N PRO A 552 8.24 -9.68 -27.24
CA PRO A 552 9.09 -9.38 -28.38
C PRO A 552 9.84 -10.63 -28.88
N LEU A 553 9.11 -11.53 -29.55
CA LEU A 553 9.64 -12.82 -30.02
C LEU A 553 10.69 -12.70 -31.13
N GLU A 554 10.68 -11.61 -31.91
CA GLU A 554 11.65 -11.36 -32.99
C GLU A 554 13.09 -11.25 -32.45
N LEU A 555 13.25 -10.70 -31.26
CA LEU A 555 14.55 -10.55 -30.59
C LEU A 555 15.14 -11.90 -30.15
N TYR A 556 14.28 -12.91 -29.91
CA TYR A 556 14.73 -14.26 -29.58
C TYR A 556 15.38 -14.95 -30.78
N MET A 557 14.83 -14.77 -31.98
CA MET A 557 15.40 -15.36 -33.21
C MET A 557 16.74 -14.70 -33.57
N ALA A 558 16.87 -13.39 -33.35
CA ALA A 558 18.12 -12.64 -33.54
C ALA A 558 19.28 -13.10 -32.63
N GLN A 559 19.01 -13.73 -31.47
CA GLN A 559 20.06 -14.31 -30.60
C GLN A 559 20.82 -15.45 -31.29
N SER A 560 20.23 -16.11 -32.29
CA SER A 560 20.90 -17.12 -33.11
C SER A 560 21.82 -16.52 -34.18
N LEU A 561 21.64 -15.22 -34.50
CA LEU A 561 22.33 -14.51 -35.58
C LEU A 561 22.86 -13.14 -35.09
N LYS A 562 23.96 -13.18 -34.31
CA LYS A 562 24.86 -12.06 -33.92
C LYS A 562 24.35 -11.01 -32.90
N LYS A 563 25.19 -10.79 -31.89
CA LYS A 563 25.14 -9.71 -30.87
C LYS A 563 25.28 -8.31 -31.48
N LYS A 564 24.22 -7.51 -31.45
CA LYS A 564 24.28 -6.05 -31.24
C LYS A 564 22.84 -5.58 -31.01
N ASP A 565 22.52 -5.31 -29.74
CA ASP A 565 21.59 -4.27 -29.25
C ASP A 565 21.19 -4.60 -27.80
N ALA A 566 21.88 -3.96 -26.84
CA ALA A 566 21.78 -4.26 -25.41
C ALA A 566 20.45 -3.85 -24.76
N ILE A 567 19.65 -3.00 -25.43
CA ILE A 567 18.40 -2.42 -24.88
C ILE A 567 17.24 -3.43 -25.00
N GLY A 568 17.05 -4.07 -26.16
CA GLY A 568 15.97 -5.06 -26.36
C GLY A 568 16.18 -6.41 -25.64
N LEU A 569 17.43 -6.75 -25.30
CA LEU A 569 17.78 -7.97 -24.54
C LEU A 569 17.27 -7.92 -23.09
N SER A 570 17.18 -6.73 -22.49
CA SER A 570 16.65 -6.53 -21.14
C SER A 570 15.14 -6.80 -21.09
N ASP A 571 14.41 -6.37 -22.11
CA ASP A 571 12.95 -6.45 -22.14
C ASP A 571 12.47 -7.90 -22.24
N LEU A 572 13.08 -8.73 -23.11
CA LEU A 572 12.74 -10.16 -23.21
C LEU A 572 13.05 -10.92 -21.91
N SER A 573 14.15 -10.56 -21.22
CA SER A 573 14.49 -11.17 -19.94
C SER A 573 13.48 -10.80 -18.85
N GLY A 574 12.98 -9.56 -18.85
CA GLY A 574 11.93 -9.10 -17.95
C GLY A 574 10.62 -9.87 -18.16
N VAL A 575 10.21 -10.02 -19.42
CA VAL A 575 9.02 -10.81 -19.81
C VAL A 575 9.13 -12.27 -19.39
N ALA A 576 10.27 -12.91 -19.68
CA ALA A 576 10.53 -14.29 -19.30
C ALA A 576 10.51 -14.47 -17.77
N SER A 577 11.12 -13.54 -17.03
CA SER A 577 11.12 -13.56 -15.57
C SER A 577 9.70 -13.43 -14.99
N ALA A 578 8.88 -12.54 -15.56
CA ALA A 578 7.49 -12.37 -15.14
C ALA A 578 6.65 -13.63 -15.42
N ALA A 579 6.82 -14.26 -16.59
CA ALA A 579 6.16 -15.52 -16.92
C ALA A 579 6.54 -16.65 -15.95
N VAL A 580 7.84 -16.83 -15.69
CA VAL A 580 8.37 -17.83 -14.76
C VAL A 580 7.88 -17.60 -13.34
N LEU A 581 7.89 -16.35 -12.88
CA LEU A 581 7.41 -15.98 -11.56
C LEU A 581 5.93 -16.34 -11.43
N ALA A 582 5.09 -15.95 -12.38
CA ALA A 582 3.66 -16.21 -12.35
C ALA A 582 3.34 -17.72 -12.42
N ILE A 583 4.10 -18.50 -13.19
CA ILE A 583 4.01 -19.97 -13.19
C ILE A 583 4.37 -20.55 -11.81
N THR A 584 5.37 -19.99 -11.15
CA THR A 584 5.89 -20.53 -9.88
C THR A 584 4.99 -20.17 -8.71
N THR A 585 4.51 -18.93 -8.65
CA THR A 585 3.66 -18.41 -7.57
C THR A 585 2.18 -18.71 -7.80
N GLY A 586 1.76 -18.93 -9.04
CA GLY A 586 0.34 -18.99 -9.41
C GLY A 586 -0.36 -17.63 -9.31
N SER A 587 0.39 -16.53 -9.34
CA SER A 587 -0.17 -15.17 -9.26
C SER A 587 0.63 -14.17 -10.09
N SER A 588 -0.07 -13.25 -10.73
CA SER A 588 0.46 -12.09 -11.45
C SER A 588 0.43 -10.81 -10.60
N LEU A 589 0.03 -10.90 -9.33
CA LEU A 589 -0.19 -9.75 -8.45
C LEU A 589 1.03 -8.82 -8.37
N SER A 590 2.24 -9.36 -8.20
CA SER A 590 3.46 -8.56 -8.12
C SER A 590 3.77 -7.80 -9.42
N THR A 591 3.49 -8.40 -10.57
CA THR A 591 3.63 -7.75 -11.88
C THR A 591 2.59 -6.65 -12.05
N VAL A 592 1.35 -6.88 -11.61
CA VAL A 592 0.30 -5.85 -11.65
C VAL A 592 0.61 -4.70 -10.70
N GLU A 593 1.10 -4.97 -9.48
CA GLU A 593 1.47 -3.93 -8.52
C GLU A 593 2.56 -2.98 -9.04
N SER A 594 3.44 -3.49 -9.91
CA SER A 594 4.51 -2.73 -10.55
C SER A 594 4.15 -2.16 -11.92
N LEU A 595 2.92 -2.38 -12.41
CA LEU A 595 2.46 -1.98 -13.74
C LEU A 595 2.49 -0.47 -13.99
N TRP A 596 2.34 0.35 -12.94
CA TRP A 596 2.24 1.80 -13.05
C TRP A 596 3.58 2.53 -12.78
N PRO A 597 3.86 3.68 -13.42
CA PRO A 597 3.16 4.21 -14.60
C PRO A 597 3.23 3.24 -15.79
N ILE A 598 2.20 3.25 -16.64
CA ILE A 598 2.05 2.30 -17.76
C ILE A 598 3.09 2.64 -18.83
N ASP A 599 3.91 1.65 -19.18
CA ASP A 599 4.87 1.70 -20.28
C ASP A 599 4.90 0.35 -21.01
N THR A 600 5.50 0.34 -22.20
CA THR A 600 5.54 -0.85 -23.07
C THR A 600 6.28 -2.02 -22.43
N GLY A 601 7.34 -1.78 -21.66
CA GLY A 601 8.12 -2.81 -20.99
C GLY A 601 7.34 -3.50 -19.86
N LYS A 602 6.62 -2.72 -19.05
CA LYS A 602 5.73 -3.26 -17.99
C LYS A 602 4.52 -3.98 -18.56
N MET A 603 3.95 -3.48 -19.65
CA MET A 603 2.89 -4.17 -20.38
C MET A 603 3.38 -5.50 -20.95
N ALA A 604 4.60 -5.56 -21.48
CA ALA A 604 5.22 -6.80 -21.92
C ALA A 604 5.46 -7.76 -20.76
N ALA A 605 5.95 -7.28 -19.61
CA ALA A 605 6.10 -8.10 -18.40
C ALA A 605 4.76 -8.67 -17.92
N LEU A 606 3.70 -7.86 -17.92
CA LEU A 606 2.34 -8.30 -17.60
C LEU A 606 1.84 -9.34 -18.61
N ALA A 607 2.08 -9.14 -19.91
CA ALA A 607 1.72 -10.11 -20.94
C ALA A 607 2.42 -11.46 -20.71
N GLY A 608 3.71 -11.44 -20.37
CA GLY A 608 4.46 -12.63 -19.99
C GLY A 608 3.87 -13.33 -18.76
N ALA A 609 3.54 -12.57 -17.70
CA ALA A 609 2.91 -13.10 -16.50
C ALA A 609 1.54 -13.74 -16.77
N ILE A 610 0.69 -13.07 -17.56
CA ILE A 610 -0.63 -13.59 -17.96
C ILE A 610 -0.45 -14.86 -18.80
N TYR A 611 0.42 -14.85 -19.81
CA TYR A 611 0.70 -16.05 -20.61
C TYR A 611 1.16 -17.23 -19.74
N GLY A 612 2.09 -16.97 -18.81
CA GLY A 612 2.57 -17.95 -17.84
C GLY A 612 1.46 -18.52 -16.95
N LEU A 613 0.52 -17.69 -16.48
CA LEU A 613 -0.66 -18.16 -15.76
C LEU A 613 -1.62 -18.94 -16.66
N MET A 614 -1.86 -18.50 -17.91
CA MET A 614 -2.76 -19.19 -18.83
C MET A 614 -2.30 -20.60 -19.12
N ILE A 615 -1.00 -20.83 -19.39
CA ILE A 615 -0.48 -22.18 -19.63
C ILE A 615 -0.46 -23.05 -18.37
N ARG A 616 -0.40 -22.44 -17.18
CA ARG A 616 -0.50 -23.16 -15.90
C ARG A 616 -1.94 -23.55 -15.57
N VAL A 617 -2.88 -22.63 -15.77
CA VAL A 617 -4.27 -22.73 -15.27
C VAL A 617 -5.21 -23.28 -16.35
N LEU A 618 -5.01 -22.89 -17.61
CA LEU A 618 -5.84 -23.21 -18.78
C LEU A 618 -5.01 -23.86 -19.91
N PRO A 619 -4.25 -24.95 -19.65
CA PRO A 619 -3.34 -25.51 -20.65
C PRO A 619 -4.07 -26.04 -21.90
N ALA A 620 -5.30 -26.55 -21.79
CA ALA A 620 -6.07 -27.01 -22.95
C ALA A 620 -6.54 -25.86 -23.85
N TYR A 621 -6.96 -24.74 -23.27
CA TYR A 621 -7.32 -23.53 -24.02
C TYR A 621 -6.14 -23.03 -24.88
N VAL A 622 -4.95 -22.89 -24.27
CA VAL A 622 -3.76 -22.44 -24.99
C VAL A 622 -3.31 -23.45 -26.05
N ARG A 623 -3.40 -24.76 -25.78
CA ARG A 623 -3.14 -25.80 -26.79
C ARG A 623 -4.09 -25.70 -27.99
N GLY A 624 -5.38 -25.47 -27.74
CA GLY A 624 -6.38 -25.32 -28.79
C GLY A 624 -6.00 -24.19 -29.75
N TRP A 625 -5.80 -22.99 -29.21
CA TRP A 625 -5.31 -21.83 -29.97
C TRP A 625 -4.00 -22.14 -30.71
N PHE A 626 -3.00 -22.69 -30.02
CA PHE A 626 -1.70 -22.99 -30.63
C PHE A 626 -1.81 -23.98 -31.81
N SER A 627 -2.72 -24.95 -31.71
CA SER A 627 -2.92 -25.96 -32.76
C SER A 627 -3.62 -25.42 -34.02
N GLU A 628 -4.36 -24.32 -33.89
CA GLU A 628 -5.10 -23.67 -34.97
C GLU A 628 -4.27 -22.59 -35.70
N MET A 629 -3.11 -22.21 -35.14
CA MET A 629 -2.24 -21.20 -35.73
C MET A 629 -1.73 -21.62 -37.12
N ARG A 630 -1.93 -20.71 -38.09
CA ARG A 630 -1.49 -20.91 -39.49
C ARG A 630 -0.07 -20.40 -39.74
N ASP A 631 0.35 -19.34 -39.04
CA ASP A 631 1.69 -18.79 -39.18
C ASP A 631 2.72 -19.72 -38.51
N ARG A 632 3.50 -20.39 -39.36
CA ARG A 632 4.54 -21.33 -38.93
C ARG A 632 5.72 -20.64 -38.26
N SER A 633 6.04 -19.41 -38.65
CA SER A 633 7.13 -18.65 -38.05
C SER A 633 6.75 -18.26 -36.62
N ALA A 634 5.60 -17.61 -36.44
CA ALA A 634 5.09 -17.25 -35.13
C ALA A 634 4.93 -18.47 -34.22
N SER A 635 4.33 -19.56 -34.72
CA SER A 635 4.19 -20.82 -33.98
C SER A 635 5.53 -21.37 -33.50
N SER A 636 6.58 -21.31 -34.33
CA SER A 636 7.92 -21.77 -33.97
C SER A 636 8.57 -20.89 -32.91
N SER A 637 8.42 -19.56 -33.02
CA SER A 637 8.96 -18.61 -32.04
C SER A 637 8.28 -18.75 -30.67
N ILE A 638 6.95 -18.91 -30.66
CA ILE A 638 6.17 -19.17 -29.44
C ILE A 638 6.61 -20.49 -28.80
N GLU A 639 6.70 -21.58 -29.58
CA GLU A 639 7.13 -22.89 -29.08
C GLU A 639 8.54 -22.83 -28.47
N ALA A 640 9.45 -22.08 -29.09
CA ALA A 640 10.80 -21.90 -28.58
C ALA A 640 10.85 -21.07 -27.28
N PHE A 641 10.08 -19.98 -27.20
CA PHE A 641 9.95 -19.18 -25.98
C PHE A 641 9.41 -20.03 -24.82
N THR A 642 8.32 -20.76 -25.05
CA THR A 642 7.69 -21.61 -24.02
C THR A 642 8.63 -22.72 -23.59
N ARG A 643 9.30 -23.40 -24.52
CA ARG A 643 10.29 -24.44 -24.23
C ARG A 643 11.44 -23.93 -23.36
N SER A 644 11.96 -22.73 -23.66
CA SER A 644 13.12 -22.17 -22.97
C SER A 644 12.78 -21.67 -21.57
N TRP A 645 11.65 -20.98 -21.40
CA TRP A 645 11.38 -20.22 -20.18
C TRP A 645 10.23 -20.79 -19.36
N CYS A 646 9.17 -21.27 -19.99
CA CYS A 646 7.94 -21.65 -19.28
C CYS A 646 7.90 -23.15 -18.92
N SER A 647 8.18 -24.02 -19.88
CA SER A 647 8.08 -25.48 -19.75
C SER A 647 8.92 -26.05 -18.61
N PRO A 648 10.17 -25.60 -18.35
CA PRO A 648 10.98 -26.16 -17.25
C PRO A 648 10.29 -26.07 -15.89
N SER A 649 9.71 -24.91 -15.57
CA SER A 649 9.01 -24.68 -14.30
C SER A 649 7.71 -25.48 -14.21
N LEU A 650 6.96 -25.60 -15.30
CA LEU A 650 5.73 -26.41 -15.35
C LEU A 650 6.03 -27.90 -15.16
N ILE A 651 7.00 -28.44 -15.89
CA ILE A 651 7.40 -29.85 -15.80
C ILE A 651 7.91 -30.15 -14.38
N MET A 652 8.76 -29.28 -13.83
CA MET A 652 9.24 -29.44 -12.45
C MET A 652 8.09 -29.47 -11.45
N ASN A 653 7.10 -28.59 -11.60
CA ASN A 653 5.92 -28.55 -10.73
C ASN A 653 5.11 -29.85 -10.82
N GLU A 654 4.80 -30.34 -12.02
CA GLU A 654 4.08 -31.61 -12.26
C GLU A 654 4.81 -32.80 -11.62
N LEU A 655 6.09 -32.97 -11.93
CA LEU A 655 6.90 -34.06 -11.39
C LEU A 655 6.99 -33.99 -9.86
N SER A 656 7.03 -32.78 -9.29
CA SER A 656 7.02 -32.59 -7.83
C SER A 656 5.68 -32.99 -7.20
N GLN A 657 4.55 -32.71 -7.87
CA GLN A 657 3.23 -33.09 -7.39
C GLN A 657 3.05 -34.60 -7.42
N ILE A 658 3.49 -35.26 -8.50
CA ILE A 658 3.49 -36.73 -8.59
C ILE A 658 4.34 -37.33 -7.48
N LYS A 659 5.54 -36.79 -7.23
CA LYS A 659 6.39 -37.27 -6.13
C LYS A 659 5.73 -37.16 -4.75
N LYS A 660 4.93 -36.10 -4.52
CA LYS A 660 4.20 -35.86 -3.28
C LYS A 660 2.92 -36.68 -3.14
N ALA A 661 2.38 -37.21 -4.24
CA ALA A 661 1.04 -37.75 -4.32
C ALA A 661 0.80 -39.07 -3.57
N ASP A 662 1.85 -39.62 -2.94
CA ASP A 662 1.96 -40.92 -2.24
C ASP A 662 1.12 -42.05 -2.85
N PHE A 663 1.80 -42.99 -3.51
CA PHE A 663 1.17 -44.12 -4.18
C PHE A 663 1.44 -45.46 -3.46
N ASN A 664 1.85 -45.44 -2.18
CA ASN A 664 2.22 -46.62 -1.40
C ASN A 664 1.20 -47.77 -1.53
N ASP A 665 1.59 -48.83 -2.23
CA ASP A 665 0.86 -50.08 -2.41
C ASP A 665 1.86 -51.16 -2.88
N ASP A 666 1.79 -52.37 -2.33
CA ASP A 666 2.70 -53.47 -2.70
C ASP A 666 2.55 -53.88 -4.18
N SER A 667 1.39 -53.61 -4.78
CA SER A 667 1.06 -53.89 -6.18
C SER A 667 1.38 -52.72 -7.12
N PHE A 668 1.87 -51.58 -6.61
CA PHE A 668 2.03 -50.36 -7.41
C PHE A 668 3.24 -49.52 -7.01
N SER A 669 4.04 -49.14 -7.99
CA SER A 669 5.18 -48.24 -7.77
C SER A 669 5.26 -47.16 -8.84
N VAL A 670 5.78 -45.98 -8.47
CA VAL A 670 5.98 -44.85 -9.38
C VAL A 670 7.42 -44.39 -9.30
N SER A 671 8.11 -44.36 -10.43
CA SER A 671 9.46 -43.84 -10.58
C SER A 671 9.48 -42.60 -11.47
N ILE A 672 10.35 -41.64 -11.15
CA ILE A 672 10.39 -40.33 -11.81
C ILE A 672 11.81 -40.07 -12.31
N SER A 673 11.95 -39.85 -13.62
CA SER A 673 13.17 -39.43 -14.27
C SER A 673 13.11 -37.95 -14.66
N LYS A 674 13.79 -37.12 -13.87
CA LYS A 674 13.84 -35.66 -14.09
C LYS A 674 14.60 -35.28 -15.37
N SER A 675 15.64 -36.02 -15.74
CA SER A 675 16.44 -35.74 -16.94
C SER A 675 15.71 -36.09 -18.23
N ALA A 676 14.83 -37.10 -18.20
CA ALA A 676 14.03 -37.51 -19.35
C ALA A 676 12.63 -36.87 -19.38
N ASN A 677 12.27 -36.06 -18.38
CA ASN A 677 10.90 -35.57 -18.16
C ASN A 677 9.85 -36.71 -18.19
N GLU A 678 10.19 -37.83 -17.55
CA GLU A 678 9.46 -39.09 -17.68
C GLU A 678 9.03 -39.63 -16.31
N VAL A 679 7.84 -40.23 -16.27
CA VAL A 679 7.27 -40.91 -15.12
C VAL A 679 6.90 -42.32 -15.55
N VAL A 680 7.35 -43.32 -14.79
CA VAL A 680 6.99 -44.72 -15.02
C VAL A 680 6.21 -45.22 -13.83
N ALA A 681 4.94 -45.58 -14.05
CA ALA A 681 4.08 -46.21 -13.06
C ALA A 681 3.95 -47.70 -13.37
N THR A 682 4.41 -48.55 -12.45
CA THR A 682 4.45 -50.01 -12.59
C THR A 682 3.37 -50.62 -11.71
N TYR A 683 2.47 -51.39 -12.32
CA TYR A 683 1.43 -52.18 -11.67
C TYR A 683 1.79 -53.67 -11.74
N THR A 684 1.70 -54.41 -10.63
CA THR A 684 2.02 -55.85 -10.56
C THR A 684 1.02 -56.60 -9.69
N LYS A 685 0.38 -57.64 -10.23
CA LYS A 685 -0.58 -58.51 -9.53
C LYS A 685 -0.55 -59.94 -10.09
N ASP A 686 -0.40 -60.94 -9.23
CA ASP A 686 -0.46 -62.37 -9.55
C ASP A 686 0.34 -62.78 -10.81
N GLU A 687 1.64 -62.43 -10.83
CA GLU A 687 2.59 -62.62 -11.96
C GLU A 687 2.33 -61.80 -13.23
N THR A 688 1.18 -61.11 -13.32
CA THR A 688 0.90 -60.14 -14.39
C THR A 688 1.40 -58.75 -14.00
N GLY A 689 1.89 -57.99 -14.98
CA GLY A 689 2.42 -56.66 -14.71
C GLY A 689 2.39 -55.73 -15.92
N MET A 690 2.13 -54.45 -15.64
CA MET A 690 2.09 -53.40 -16.64
C MET A 690 2.89 -52.17 -16.24
N ASP A 691 3.69 -51.66 -17.17
CA ASP A 691 4.39 -50.37 -17.02
C ASP A 691 3.70 -49.30 -17.88
N LEU A 692 3.25 -48.24 -17.23
CA LEU A 692 2.75 -47.02 -17.86
C LEU A 692 3.86 -45.96 -17.85
N VAL A 693 4.30 -45.55 -19.03
CA VAL A 693 5.32 -44.54 -19.25
C VAL A 693 4.66 -43.25 -19.72
N ILE A 694 4.82 -42.17 -18.96
CA ILE A 694 4.30 -40.83 -19.25
C ILE A 694 5.49 -39.91 -19.46
N ARG A 695 5.63 -39.32 -20.65
CA ARG A 695 6.73 -38.41 -21.00
C ARG A 695 6.20 -37.02 -21.34
N LEU A 696 6.62 -36.03 -20.56
CA LEU A 696 6.27 -34.63 -20.81
C LEU A 696 7.17 -34.06 -21.93
N PRO A 697 6.59 -33.45 -22.98
CA PRO A 697 7.37 -32.85 -24.06
C PRO A 697 8.15 -31.64 -23.56
N VAL A 698 9.27 -31.33 -24.24
CA VAL A 698 10.09 -30.15 -23.91
C VAL A 698 9.35 -28.82 -24.06
N SER A 699 8.30 -28.77 -24.87
CA SER A 699 7.39 -27.62 -25.05
C SER A 699 6.06 -27.80 -24.30
N TYR A 700 6.03 -28.57 -23.21
CA TYR A 700 4.84 -28.72 -22.36
C TYR A 700 4.34 -27.34 -21.85
N PRO A 701 3.04 -27.01 -21.98
CA PRO A 701 1.93 -27.89 -22.32
C PRO A 701 1.46 -27.75 -23.78
N LEU A 702 2.18 -27.05 -24.66
CA LEU A 702 1.76 -26.80 -26.05
C LEU A 702 1.62 -28.10 -26.85
N ARG A 703 2.54 -29.04 -26.62
CA ARG A 703 2.47 -30.40 -27.17
C ARG A 703 1.80 -31.35 -26.17
N PRO A 704 1.04 -32.34 -26.66
CA PRO A 704 0.41 -33.33 -25.78
C PRO A 704 1.49 -34.18 -25.08
N VAL A 705 1.15 -34.66 -23.89
CA VAL A 705 1.97 -35.62 -23.14
C VAL A 705 1.98 -36.96 -23.89
N ASP A 706 3.15 -37.54 -24.05
CA ASP A 706 3.32 -38.86 -24.66
C ASP A 706 3.05 -39.94 -23.60
N VAL A 707 2.24 -40.93 -23.93
CA VAL A 707 1.84 -42.01 -23.03
C VAL A 707 2.06 -43.32 -23.76
N ASN A 708 2.81 -44.23 -23.15
CA ASN A 708 3.15 -45.55 -23.69
C ASN A 708 2.96 -46.63 -22.63
N CYS A 709 2.65 -47.85 -23.06
CA CYS A 709 2.63 -49.05 -22.20
C CYS A 709 3.67 -50.05 -22.72
N THR A 710 4.79 -50.25 -22.01
CA THR A 710 5.97 -50.96 -22.54
C THR A 710 6.15 -52.38 -22.00
N LYS A 711 5.71 -52.65 -20.77
CA LYS A 711 5.70 -53.99 -20.17
C LYS A 711 4.26 -54.46 -20.04
N SER A 712 3.94 -55.66 -20.53
CA SER A 712 2.60 -56.25 -20.45
C SER A 712 2.72 -57.77 -20.31
N ILE A 713 3.07 -58.22 -19.10
CA ILE A 713 3.20 -59.64 -18.79
C ILE A 713 1.80 -60.16 -18.47
N GLY A 714 1.28 -61.11 -19.25
CA GLY A 714 -0.05 -61.71 -19.06
C GLY A 714 -1.25 -60.90 -19.58
N ILE A 715 -1.03 -59.86 -20.39
CA ILE A 715 -2.09 -59.01 -20.97
C ILE A 715 -2.08 -59.14 -22.49
N SER A 716 -3.25 -59.29 -23.12
CA SER A 716 -3.36 -59.38 -24.59
C SER A 716 -3.18 -58.01 -25.28
N ASP A 717 -2.64 -58.00 -26.50
CA ASP A 717 -2.43 -56.77 -27.29
C ASP A 717 -3.70 -55.92 -27.47
N ALA A 718 -4.86 -56.57 -27.62
CA ALA A 718 -6.13 -55.88 -27.75
C ALA A 718 -6.50 -55.13 -26.45
N LYS A 719 -6.23 -55.74 -25.29
CA LYS A 719 -6.47 -55.16 -23.98
C LYS A 719 -5.48 -54.02 -23.71
N GLN A 720 -4.20 -54.21 -24.04
CA GLN A 720 -3.18 -53.17 -23.95
C GLN A 720 -3.53 -51.93 -24.80
N ARG A 721 -3.98 -52.12 -26.05
CA ARG A 721 -4.41 -51.01 -26.92
C ARG A 721 -5.60 -50.24 -26.36
N LYS A 722 -6.62 -50.94 -25.83
CA LYS A 722 -7.77 -50.30 -25.17
C LYS A 722 -7.34 -49.46 -23.98
N TRP A 723 -6.48 -50.01 -23.13
CA TRP A 723 -5.97 -49.34 -21.94
C TRP A 723 -5.12 -48.11 -22.29
N LEU A 724 -4.28 -48.21 -23.32
CA LEU A 724 -3.51 -47.08 -23.84
C LEU A 724 -4.43 -45.96 -24.36
N MET A 725 -5.48 -46.30 -25.11
CA MET A 725 -6.46 -45.31 -25.60
C MET A 725 -7.22 -44.65 -24.45
N SER A 726 -7.64 -45.42 -23.46
CA SER A 726 -8.26 -44.94 -22.22
C SER A 726 -7.37 -43.91 -21.52
N MET A 727 -6.09 -44.24 -21.34
CA MET A 727 -5.12 -43.36 -20.68
C MET A 727 -4.76 -42.13 -21.51
N LEU A 728 -4.58 -42.26 -22.83
CA LEU A 728 -4.33 -41.12 -23.73
C LEU A 728 -5.50 -40.12 -23.71
N MET A 729 -6.72 -40.62 -23.80
CA MET A 729 -7.92 -39.79 -23.69
C MET A 729 -8.00 -39.10 -22.33
N PHE A 730 -7.58 -39.78 -21.29
CA PHE A 730 -7.64 -39.27 -19.94
C PHE A 730 -6.59 -38.20 -19.65
N VAL A 731 -5.31 -38.47 -19.93
CA VAL A 731 -4.20 -37.51 -19.74
C VAL A 731 -4.42 -36.25 -20.58
N ARG A 732 -4.94 -36.39 -21.81
CA ARG A 732 -5.25 -35.25 -22.68
C ARG A 732 -6.33 -34.33 -22.09
N ASN A 733 -7.27 -34.89 -21.33
CA ASN A 733 -8.40 -34.17 -20.74
C ASN A 733 -8.15 -33.67 -19.31
N GLN A 734 -7.05 -34.09 -18.65
CA GLN A 734 -6.81 -33.82 -17.23
C GLN A 734 -6.10 -32.49 -16.92
N ASN A 735 -6.06 -31.52 -17.84
CA ASN A 735 -5.62 -30.12 -17.60
C ASN A 735 -4.40 -29.92 -16.66
N GLY A 736 -3.41 -30.84 -16.68
CA GLY A 736 -2.22 -30.76 -15.81
C GLY A 736 -2.36 -31.40 -14.41
N ALA A 737 -3.26 -32.37 -14.22
CA ALA A 737 -3.37 -33.14 -12.98
C ALA A 737 -2.81 -34.56 -13.15
N LEU A 738 -1.55 -34.69 -13.59
CA LEU A 738 -0.96 -36.00 -13.93
C LEU A 738 -0.92 -36.98 -12.75
N ALA A 739 -0.75 -36.48 -11.52
CA ALA A 739 -0.79 -37.31 -10.32
C ALA A 739 -2.17 -37.99 -10.12
N GLU A 740 -3.25 -37.24 -10.31
CA GLU A 740 -4.61 -37.82 -10.27
C GLU A 740 -4.81 -38.77 -11.44
N ALA A 741 -4.20 -38.46 -12.59
CA ALA A 741 -4.29 -39.34 -13.74
C ALA A 741 -3.67 -40.74 -13.45
N ILE A 742 -2.55 -40.77 -12.74
CA ILE A 742 -1.92 -42.01 -12.30
C ILE A 742 -2.79 -42.73 -11.25
N ARG A 743 -3.45 -42.02 -10.33
CA ARG A 743 -4.35 -42.63 -9.32
C ARG A 743 -5.57 -43.28 -9.95
N ILE A 744 -6.25 -42.59 -10.87
CA ILE A 744 -7.42 -43.16 -11.55
C ILE A 744 -6.99 -44.36 -12.39
N TRP A 745 -5.83 -44.30 -13.06
CA TRP A 745 -5.30 -45.45 -13.79
C TRP A 745 -5.09 -46.66 -12.87
N LYS A 746 -4.46 -46.48 -11.70
CA LYS A 746 -4.32 -47.55 -10.69
C LYS A 746 -5.68 -48.15 -10.30
N ARG A 747 -6.65 -47.29 -9.92
CA ARG A 747 -8.00 -47.74 -9.52
C ARG A 747 -8.74 -48.46 -10.65
N ASN A 748 -8.54 -48.03 -11.89
CA ASN A 748 -9.08 -48.69 -13.08
C ASN A 748 -8.49 -50.08 -13.25
N SER A 749 -7.16 -50.21 -13.14
CA SER A 749 -6.48 -51.49 -13.17
C SER A 749 -7.02 -52.42 -12.07
N ASP A 750 -7.11 -51.93 -10.82
CA ASP A 750 -7.63 -52.70 -9.69
C ASP A 750 -9.03 -53.27 -9.96
N LYS A 751 -9.97 -52.42 -10.42
CA LYS A 751 -11.35 -52.82 -10.72
C LYS A 751 -11.46 -53.78 -11.90
N GLU A 752 -10.59 -53.65 -12.89
CA GLU A 752 -10.57 -54.59 -13.99
C GLU A 752 -10.05 -55.98 -13.54
N PHE A 753 -9.04 -56.03 -12.67
CA PHE A 753 -8.59 -57.30 -12.07
C PHE A 753 -9.62 -57.91 -11.13
N GLU A 754 -10.53 -57.11 -10.55
CA GLU A 754 -11.72 -57.61 -9.85
C GLU A 754 -12.82 -58.16 -10.81
N GLY A 755 -12.63 -58.07 -12.12
CA GLY A 755 -13.56 -58.59 -13.14
C GLY A 755 -14.68 -57.64 -13.53
N VAL A 756 -14.56 -56.35 -13.22
CA VAL A 756 -15.54 -55.34 -13.66
C VAL A 756 -15.29 -55.00 -15.13
N GLU A 757 -16.32 -55.19 -15.97
CA GLU A 757 -16.25 -54.86 -17.41
C GLU A 757 -16.07 -53.35 -17.66
N ASP A 758 -15.27 -53.01 -18.67
CA ASP A 758 -15.03 -51.65 -19.12
C ASP A 758 -16.24 -51.08 -19.90
N CYS A 759 -16.41 -49.76 -19.85
CA CYS A 759 -17.39 -49.07 -20.69
C CYS A 759 -16.91 -49.08 -22.15
N PRO A 760 -17.67 -49.65 -23.11
CA PRO A 760 -17.21 -49.77 -24.50
C PRO A 760 -17.07 -48.44 -25.26
N ILE A 761 -17.60 -47.33 -24.72
CA ILE A 761 -17.52 -46.00 -25.34
C ILE A 761 -16.19 -45.31 -24.98
N CYS A 762 -15.75 -45.41 -23.73
CA CYS A 762 -14.55 -44.73 -23.24
C CYS A 762 -13.39 -45.67 -22.90
N TYR A 763 -13.58 -46.98 -23.06
CA TYR A 763 -12.60 -48.03 -22.76
C TYR A 763 -12.07 -47.96 -21.31
N SER A 764 -12.93 -47.58 -20.36
CA SER A 764 -12.55 -47.35 -18.96
C SER A 764 -13.59 -47.93 -18.01
N VAL A 765 -13.15 -48.49 -16.88
CA VAL A 765 -14.03 -49.00 -15.83
C VAL A 765 -14.58 -47.86 -14.98
N ILE A 766 -13.75 -46.88 -14.63
CA ILE A 766 -14.11 -45.68 -13.86
C ILE A 766 -14.16 -44.51 -14.83
N HIS A 767 -15.32 -43.87 -14.94
CA HIS A 767 -15.49 -42.72 -15.81
C HIS A 767 -14.57 -41.57 -15.40
N THR A 768 -13.88 -40.97 -16.36
CA THR A 768 -12.78 -40.03 -16.15
C THR A 768 -13.15 -38.69 -15.51
N VAL A 769 -14.42 -38.33 -15.53
CA VAL A 769 -14.91 -37.02 -15.02
C VAL A 769 -15.74 -37.14 -13.75
N ASN A 770 -16.53 -38.21 -13.61
CA ASN A 770 -17.49 -38.35 -12.50
C ASN A 770 -17.23 -39.61 -11.66
N HIS A 771 -16.13 -40.31 -11.93
CA HIS A 771 -15.67 -41.50 -11.22
C HIS A 771 -16.70 -42.63 -11.09
N SER A 772 -17.74 -42.64 -11.94
CA SER A 772 -18.80 -43.64 -11.91
C SER A 772 -18.39 -44.95 -12.60
N LEU A 773 -18.97 -46.06 -12.16
CA LEU A 773 -18.84 -47.37 -12.81
C LEU A 773 -19.89 -47.54 -13.92
N PRO A 774 -19.64 -48.37 -14.96
CA PRO A 774 -20.62 -48.65 -15.99
C PRO A 774 -21.76 -49.48 -15.41
N ARG A 775 -22.92 -48.84 -15.22
CA ARG A 775 -24.12 -49.48 -14.65
C ARG A 775 -25.28 -49.60 -15.65
N ARG A 776 -25.26 -48.86 -16.76
CA ARG A 776 -26.35 -48.86 -17.75
C ARG A 776 -26.17 -50.01 -18.73
N ALA A 777 -26.86 -51.13 -18.53
CA ALA A 777 -26.80 -52.29 -19.41
C ALA A 777 -27.73 -52.12 -20.63
N CYS A 778 -27.25 -52.45 -21.83
CA CYS A 778 -28.11 -52.58 -23.00
C CYS A 778 -29.08 -53.76 -22.83
N VAL A 779 -30.35 -53.56 -23.15
CA VAL A 779 -31.36 -54.63 -23.06
C VAL A 779 -31.05 -55.82 -23.96
N THR A 780 -30.47 -55.59 -25.13
CA THR A 780 -30.14 -56.61 -26.14
C THR A 780 -28.79 -57.27 -25.87
N CYS A 781 -27.69 -56.52 -25.91
CA CYS A 781 -26.34 -57.10 -25.81
C CYS A 781 -25.78 -57.19 -24.39
N LYS A 782 -26.52 -56.72 -23.37
CA LYS A 782 -26.17 -56.75 -21.93
C LYS A 782 -24.91 -55.99 -21.49
N TYR A 783 -24.09 -55.51 -22.43
CA TYR A 783 -22.94 -54.64 -22.13
C TYR A 783 -23.34 -53.39 -21.35
N LYS A 784 -22.50 -53.03 -20.38
CA LYS A 784 -22.71 -51.90 -19.48
C LYS A 784 -21.96 -50.65 -19.95
N PHE A 785 -22.60 -49.49 -19.81
CA PHE A 785 -22.06 -48.19 -20.17
C PHE A 785 -22.09 -47.24 -18.96
N HIS A 786 -21.18 -46.27 -18.93
CA HIS A 786 -21.35 -45.10 -18.08
C HIS A 786 -22.53 -44.27 -18.59
N LYS A 787 -23.37 -43.77 -17.66
CA LYS A 787 -24.52 -42.93 -18.02
C LYS A 787 -24.08 -41.73 -18.88
N ALA A 788 -23.05 -41.01 -18.43
CA ALA A 788 -22.53 -39.84 -19.13
C ALA A 788 -22.02 -40.15 -20.55
N CYS A 789 -21.33 -41.28 -20.75
CA CYS A 789 -20.88 -41.70 -22.08
C CYS A 789 -22.05 -42.00 -23.01
N LEU A 790 -23.06 -42.71 -22.51
CA LEU A 790 -24.23 -43.10 -23.30
C LEU A 790 -25.10 -41.88 -23.65
N ASP A 791 -25.31 -40.97 -22.69
CA ASP A 791 -26.04 -39.71 -22.90
C ASP A 791 -25.33 -38.84 -23.96
N LYS A 792 -24.00 -38.68 -23.85
CA LYS A 792 -23.19 -37.97 -24.84
C LYS A 792 -23.29 -38.61 -26.23
N TRP A 793 -23.25 -39.94 -26.29
CA TRP A 793 -23.39 -40.68 -27.55
C TRP A 793 -24.75 -40.41 -28.20
N PHE A 794 -25.85 -40.42 -27.45
CA PHE A 794 -27.18 -40.13 -28.00
C PHE A 794 -27.29 -38.69 -28.51
N LEU A 795 -26.66 -37.74 -27.82
CA LEU A 795 -26.60 -36.36 -28.26
C LEU A 795 -25.81 -36.19 -29.56
N THR A 796 -24.65 -36.83 -29.69
CA THR A 796 -23.78 -36.67 -30.87
C THR A 796 -24.19 -37.53 -32.06
N SER A 797 -24.78 -38.70 -31.84
CA SER A 797 -25.22 -39.61 -32.91
C SER A 797 -26.62 -39.31 -33.44
N HIS A 798 -27.37 -38.44 -32.74
CA HIS A 798 -28.79 -38.14 -32.99
C HIS A 798 -29.71 -39.38 -33.01
N LYS A 799 -29.27 -40.53 -32.45
CA LYS A 799 -30.02 -41.79 -32.40
C LYS A 799 -29.91 -42.41 -31.02
N LYS A 800 -31.04 -42.85 -30.45
CA LYS A 800 -31.09 -43.60 -29.18
C LYS A 800 -30.85 -45.09 -29.38
N VAL A 801 -29.71 -45.44 -29.98
CA VAL A 801 -29.32 -46.83 -30.26
C VAL A 801 -28.01 -47.18 -29.57
N CYS A 802 -27.90 -48.42 -29.13
CA CYS A 802 -26.70 -48.98 -28.52
C CYS A 802 -25.49 -48.81 -29.46
N PRO A 803 -24.37 -48.22 -29.00
CA PRO A 803 -23.17 -48.07 -29.82
C PRO A 803 -22.63 -49.40 -30.38
N LEU A 804 -22.85 -50.50 -29.66
CA LEU A 804 -22.32 -51.83 -30.01
C LEU A 804 -23.24 -52.62 -30.94
N CYS A 805 -24.50 -52.82 -30.54
CA CYS A 805 -25.42 -53.69 -31.29
C CYS A 805 -26.45 -52.94 -32.14
N GLN A 806 -26.41 -51.60 -32.15
CA GLN A 806 -27.31 -50.73 -32.91
C GLN A 806 -28.81 -50.94 -32.61
N SER A 807 -29.13 -51.66 -31.53
CA SER A 807 -30.50 -51.88 -31.06
C SER A 807 -30.97 -50.71 -30.19
N PRO A 808 -32.28 -50.43 -30.10
CA PRO A 808 -32.83 -49.45 -29.17
C PRO A 808 -32.38 -49.76 -27.74
N CYS A 809 -31.88 -48.74 -27.04
CA CYS A 809 -31.21 -48.88 -25.75
C CYS A 809 -32.05 -48.39 -24.58
#